data_AF-A0AAU5Z1C9-F1
#
_entry.id   AF-A0AAU5Z1C9-F1
#
_cell.length_a   1.000
_cell.length_b   1.000
_cell.length_c   1.000
_cell.angle_alpha   90.00
_cell.angle_beta   90.00
_cell.angle_gamma   90.00
#
_symmetry.space_group_name_H-M   'P 1'
#
loop_
_entity.id
_entity.type
_entity.pdbx_description
1 polymer ?
#
loop_
_entity_poly.entity_id
_entity_poly.type
_entity_poly.pdbx_seq_one_letter_code
_entity_poly.pdbx_strand_id
1 'polypeptide(L)'
;MRERLLQLVGPGAALSSADLAMVLQQRSEARRAVRLQAFEVDEAALASYFDQIEIPDIPAGGVVVLLGDFGSGKSETAEVWHRAEIKNLIADADAPFPVWLSARDLLGQTLEGAVDRQLGHAWRHGRGASVAVDGLDETDPATAQTLLEASRILARSHSDVRVLLTARPGILSPTRTEEATAALLTEDDALKLVELASGESRGSWRWTADMRATVTRPFFALAAGAMLGRDEAPRGEADLIRGLVEDALAKGTERSAVTAGETRSVLEHLAVALTRTGRDGLPFSDRQIARSSRLVADSVDGSVRFSLPIFQHWFAAQAILAGDVAAAEVVSDALSFNRWRWAAAIAALSAPAAESVDDLLGTWVAGNAGAAAWVIKEAFSGHRDWRTADDEDLNAKTSGARLLRALRAWASALGPFADGVLPYPVVQGAVGLGVTVRGHWIDVAFSTSRPAADYVTEVPPGLHPLLPAGAPGWRPWFSGGAPEGDAWPWTMVRTMIAKATLKKLSGDPFLGAPDGVWVQERRFDLARRLLNRGSLFHGDLPADEVRKHAADKFDTIGRNRQAGISLRGSATYSGAELEDLVSWIDATGAVQVVSHLPEEDVPQPGSSWVWDFYSPQRLMEFEVEVYGRACQAYDEAMAHSFARLGWSIPSSAFAPFGVILEVDFTPGRLGNIPGLTAMRVPMELMPSTAPPGPEATWSVSRRAVITQTERESSADWDRHSATLETIRSWLAEQNREPISGLGWTGSGTDDMSKVRPASTIAAGWLWNDLKGIGLGDGTFPQLR
;
A
#
# COMPACT_ATOMS: atom_id res chain seq x y z
N MET A 1 -40.73 11.39 17.09
CA MET A 1 -42.06 11.18 16.47
C MET A 1 -42.00 11.19 14.93
N ARG A 2 -41.32 12.16 14.28
CA ARG A 2 -41.06 12.21 12.83
C ARG A 2 -40.15 11.07 12.30
N GLU A 3 -39.13 10.70 13.07
CA GLU A 3 -38.25 9.56 12.77
C GLU A 3 -38.97 8.21 12.86
N ARG A 4 -39.85 8.07 13.87
CA ARG A 4 -40.82 6.97 13.95
C ARG A 4 -41.84 6.99 12.81
N LEU A 5 -42.24 8.17 12.33
CA LEU A 5 -43.12 8.29 11.16
C LEU A 5 -42.40 7.82 9.90
N LEU A 6 -41.15 8.20 9.64
CA LEU A 6 -40.35 7.69 8.51
C LEU A 6 -40.08 6.18 8.61
N GLN A 7 -39.90 5.63 9.81
CA GLN A 7 -39.88 4.17 10.02
C GLN A 7 -41.25 3.49 9.81
N LEU A 8 -42.36 4.21 10.01
CA LEU A 8 -43.73 3.72 9.85
C LEU A 8 -44.28 3.81 8.42
N VAL A 9 -43.77 4.71 7.56
CA VAL A 9 -44.27 4.85 6.17
C VAL A 9 -43.57 3.91 5.16
N GLY A 10 -42.46 3.29 5.54
CA GLY A 10 -41.70 2.35 4.70
C GLY A 10 -41.00 3.02 3.49
N PRO A 11 -40.09 2.31 2.80
CA PRO A 11 -39.31 2.81 1.66
C PRO A 11 -40.13 3.06 0.37
N GLY A 12 -41.45 3.29 0.48
CA GLY A 12 -42.36 3.48 -0.65
C GLY A 12 -43.29 4.69 -0.55
N ALA A 13 -43.20 5.51 0.51
CA ALA A 13 -43.89 6.80 0.51
C ALA A 13 -43.13 7.79 -0.36
N ALA A 14 -43.73 8.17 -1.48
CA ALA A 14 -43.20 9.19 -2.38
C ALA A 14 -43.17 10.55 -1.68
N LEU A 15 -42.05 10.84 -0.99
CA LEU A 15 -41.72 12.20 -0.58
C LEU A 15 -41.57 13.05 -1.84
N SER A 16 -42.07 14.27 -1.80
CA SER A 16 -41.75 15.24 -2.86
C SER A 16 -40.23 15.49 -2.89
N SER A 17 -39.68 15.91 -4.03
CA SER A 17 -38.25 16.25 -4.13
C SER A 17 -37.83 17.27 -3.06
N ALA A 18 -38.72 18.23 -2.72
CA ALA A 18 -38.49 19.23 -1.68
C ALA A 18 -38.46 18.62 -0.26
N ASP A 19 -39.37 17.69 0.07
CA ASP A 19 -39.38 17.02 1.36
C ASP A 19 -38.17 16.11 1.55
N LEU A 20 -37.79 15.38 0.49
CA LEU A 20 -36.60 14.55 0.48
C LEU A 20 -35.35 15.41 0.69
N ALA A 21 -35.21 16.51 -0.06
CA ALA A 21 -34.09 17.43 0.07
C ALA A 21 -33.97 17.99 1.50
N MET A 22 -35.08 18.38 2.14
CA MET A 22 -35.08 18.84 3.53
C MET A 22 -34.57 17.75 4.50
N VAL A 23 -34.99 16.49 4.33
CA VAL A 23 -34.52 15.38 5.18
C VAL A 23 -33.03 15.11 4.96
N LEU A 24 -32.57 15.12 3.72
CA LEU A 24 -31.15 14.93 3.38
C LEU A 24 -30.28 16.05 3.93
N GLN A 25 -30.77 17.30 3.87
CA GLN A 25 -30.10 18.48 4.44
C GLN A 25 -29.94 18.34 5.96
N GLN A 26 -31.01 17.97 6.68
CA GLN A 26 -30.94 17.73 8.13
C GLN A 26 -29.94 16.63 8.51
N ARG A 27 -29.89 15.54 7.74
CA ARG A 27 -28.91 14.46 7.95
C ARG A 27 -27.48 14.93 7.70
N SER A 28 -27.27 15.75 6.68
CA SER A 28 -25.98 16.33 6.33
C SER A 28 -25.47 17.30 7.40
N GLU A 29 -26.34 18.15 7.94
CA GLU A 29 -26.04 19.03 9.09
C GLU A 29 -25.66 18.23 10.33
N ALA A 30 -26.41 17.17 10.65
CA ALA A 30 -26.10 16.30 11.78
C ALA A 30 -24.74 15.60 11.65
N ARG A 31 -24.39 15.07 10.46
CA ARG A 31 -23.08 14.45 10.21
C ARG A 31 -21.93 15.44 10.41
N ARG A 32 -22.05 16.64 9.85
CA ARG A 32 -21.01 17.67 9.98
C ARG A 32 -20.87 18.12 11.44
N ALA A 33 -21.97 18.33 12.16
CA ALA A 33 -21.95 18.67 13.57
C ALA A 33 -21.23 17.62 14.43
N VAL A 34 -21.46 16.33 14.18
CA VAL A 34 -20.77 15.23 14.88
C VAL A 34 -19.25 15.28 14.64
N ARG A 35 -18.80 15.55 13.40
CA ARG A 35 -17.37 15.65 13.08
C ARG A 35 -16.70 16.87 13.73
N LEU A 36 -17.40 18.00 13.81
CA LEU A 36 -16.89 19.25 14.38
C LEU A 36 -16.92 19.29 15.91
N GLN A 37 -17.73 18.44 16.55
CA GLN A 37 -17.96 18.45 17.99
C GLN A 37 -16.66 18.34 18.82
N ALA A 38 -15.66 17.59 18.35
CA ALA A 38 -14.39 17.41 19.04
C ALA A 38 -13.48 18.64 19.01
N PHE A 39 -13.72 19.59 18.09
CA PHE A 39 -12.93 20.82 17.95
C PHE A 39 -13.60 22.03 18.62
N GLU A 40 -14.85 21.88 19.08
CA GLU A 40 -15.67 22.96 19.63
C GLU A 40 -15.89 24.14 18.69
N VAL A 41 -15.92 23.87 17.39
CA VAL A 41 -16.20 24.86 16.37
C VAL A 41 -17.57 24.59 15.75
N ASP A 42 -18.38 25.63 15.62
CA ASP A 42 -19.67 25.53 14.93
C ASP A 42 -19.52 25.65 13.42
N GLU A 43 -20.42 25.01 12.68
CA GLU A 43 -20.42 25.05 11.20
C GLU A 43 -20.41 26.49 10.66
N ALA A 44 -21.12 27.41 11.33
CA ALA A 44 -21.19 28.81 10.92
C ALA A 44 -19.84 29.53 10.97
N ALA A 45 -18.96 29.16 11.92
CA ALA A 45 -17.62 29.74 12.03
C ALA A 45 -16.69 29.29 10.89
N LEU A 46 -16.96 28.12 10.30
CA LEU A 46 -16.17 27.53 9.23
C LEU A 46 -16.80 27.69 7.84
N ALA A 47 -17.87 28.48 7.71
CA ALA A 47 -18.59 28.64 6.44
C ALA A 47 -17.66 29.08 5.29
N SER A 48 -16.78 30.05 5.55
CA SER A 48 -15.81 30.54 4.56
C SER A 48 -14.82 29.48 4.09
N TYR A 49 -14.47 28.52 4.97
CA TYR A 49 -13.63 27.38 4.63
C TYR A 49 -14.40 26.39 3.76
N PHE A 50 -15.63 26.02 4.15
CA PHE A 50 -16.43 25.06 3.39
C PHE A 50 -16.77 25.55 1.98
N ASP A 51 -16.97 26.86 1.80
CA ASP A 51 -17.25 27.47 0.50
C ASP A 51 -16.04 27.41 -0.48
N GLN A 52 -14.83 27.19 0.03
CA GLN A 52 -13.60 27.10 -0.76
C GLN A 52 -13.21 25.66 -1.12
N ILE A 53 -13.93 24.66 -0.62
CA ILE A 53 -13.60 23.26 -0.90
C ILE A 53 -13.90 22.95 -2.37
N GLU A 54 -12.85 22.64 -3.12
CA GLU A 54 -12.97 22.20 -4.51
C GLU A 54 -13.59 20.79 -4.59
N ILE A 55 -14.64 20.66 -5.39
CA ILE A 55 -15.30 19.39 -5.68
C ILE A 55 -14.68 18.82 -6.96
N PRO A 56 -14.23 17.55 -6.98
CA PRO A 56 -13.75 16.93 -8.22
C PRO A 56 -14.88 16.79 -9.25
N ASP A 57 -14.53 16.80 -10.53
CA ASP A 57 -15.50 16.53 -11.60
C ASP A 57 -15.92 15.05 -11.57
N ILE A 58 -17.21 14.79 -11.39
CA ILE A 58 -17.79 13.45 -11.23
C ILE A 58 -18.79 13.23 -12.38
N PRO A 59 -18.34 12.59 -13.47
CA PRO A 59 -19.14 12.50 -14.69
C PRO A 59 -20.35 11.57 -14.51
N ALA A 60 -21.44 11.89 -15.21
CA ALA A 60 -22.58 10.99 -15.35
C ALA A 60 -22.13 9.66 -15.99
N GLY A 61 -22.56 8.54 -15.42
CA GLY A 61 -22.11 7.20 -15.79
C GLY A 61 -20.71 6.84 -15.29
N GLY A 62 -20.12 7.66 -14.43
CA GLY A 62 -18.74 7.52 -13.95
C GLY A 62 -18.59 7.32 -12.45
N VAL A 63 -17.38 6.92 -12.08
CA VAL A 63 -16.93 6.74 -10.69
C VAL A 63 -15.68 7.57 -10.48
N VAL A 64 -15.62 8.29 -9.36
CA VAL A 64 -14.42 8.98 -8.89
C VAL A 64 -14.05 8.47 -7.51
N VAL A 65 -12.77 8.18 -7.32
CA VAL A 65 -12.17 7.79 -6.05
C VAL A 65 -11.31 8.94 -5.55
N LEU A 66 -11.78 9.60 -4.50
CA LEU A 66 -11.06 10.65 -3.80
C LEU A 66 -10.08 10.03 -2.79
N LEU A 67 -8.81 10.01 -3.17
CA LEU A 67 -7.71 9.51 -2.37
C LEU A 67 -7.07 10.63 -1.54
N GLY A 68 -6.65 10.30 -0.32
CA GLY A 68 -5.97 11.24 0.55
C GLY A 68 -5.58 10.62 1.89
N ASP A 69 -4.52 11.15 2.50
CA ASP A 69 -4.06 10.68 3.79
C ASP A 69 -5.09 10.97 4.90
N PHE A 70 -4.85 10.44 6.09
CA PHE A 70 -5.65 10.77 7.26
C PHE A 70 -5.70 12.30 7.47
N GLY A 71 -6.90 12.81 7.80
CA GLY A 71 -7.09 14.23 8.10
C GLY A 71 -7.10 15.17 6.89
N SER A 72 -6.96 14.67 5.67
CA SER A 72 -6.89 15.47 4.43
C SER A 72 -8.23 16.06 3.96
N GLY A 73 -9.33 15.86 4.69
CA GLY A 73 -10.64 16.44 4.35
C GLY A 73 -11.51 15.64 3.36
N LYS A 74 -11.15 14.40 2.99
CA LYS A 74 -11.93 13.58 2.03
C LYS A 74 -13.43 13.52 2.31
N SER A 75 -13.79 13.18 3.55
CA SER A 75 -15.19 13.08 3.97
C SER A 75 -15.93 14.41 3.89
N GLU A 76 -15.22 15.52 4.08
CA GLU A 76 -15.80 16.86 3.96
C GLU A 76 -15.97 17.27 2.50
N THR A 77 -15.02 16.98 1.62
CA THR A 77 -15.18 17.15 0.17
C THR A 77 -16.39 16.36 -0.35
N ALA A 78 -16.56 15.11 0.08
CA ALA A 78 -17.73 14.31 -0.26
C ALA A 78 -19.03 14.92 0.31
N GLU A 79 -18.99 15.48 1.52
CA GLU A 79 -20.15 16.14 2.15
C GLU A 79 -20.55 17.42 1.40
N VAL A 80 -19.58 18.23 0.98
CA VAL A 80 -19.80 19.43 0.16
C VAL A 80 -20.40 19.06 -1.19
N TRP A 81 -19.90 18.00 -1.85
CA TRP A 81 -20.52 17.48 -3.08
C TRP A 81 -21.95 17.01 -2.85
N HIS A 82 -22.20 16.18 -1.83
CA HIS A 82 -23.54 15.70 -1.51
C HIS A 82 -24.52 16.86 -1.23
N ARG A 83 -24.08 17.93 -0.55
CA ARG A 83 -24.89 19.14 -0.34
C ARG A 83 -25.15 19.92 -1.63
N ALA A 84 -24.18 19.99 -2.55
CA ALA A 84 -24.40 20.57 -3.86
C ALA A 84 -25.48 19.79 -4.64
N GLU A 85 -25.45 18.46 -4.56
CA GLU A 85 -26.46 17.60 -5.17
C GLU A 85 -27.86 17.76 -4.54
N ILE A 86 -27.95 17.96 -3.22
CA ILE A 86 -29.22 18.34 -2.57
C ILE A 86 -29.73 19.68 -3.11
N LYS A 87 -28.86 20.68 -3.29
CA LYS A 87 -29.26 21.97 -3.87
C LYS A 87 -29.75 21.82 -5.30
N ASN A 88 -29.10 20.96 -6.09
CA ASN A 88 -29.55 20.63 -7.46
C ASN A 88 -30.94 19.98 -7.45
N LEU A 89 -31.20 19.05 -6.53
CA LEU A 89 -32.52 18.43 -6.35
C LEU A 89 -33.63 19.43 -5.98
N ILE A 90 -33.29 20.50 -5.25
CA ILE A 90 -34.23 21.59 -4.91
C ILE A 90 -34.51 22.46 -6.14
N ALA A 91 -33.46 22.76 -6.93
CA ALA A 91 -33.57 23.62 -8.11
C ALA A 91 -34.24 22.92 -9.30
N ASP A 92 -34.00 21.61 -9.45
CA ASP A 92 -34.49 20.78 -10.54
C ASP A 92 -35.06 19.46 -10.00
N ALA A 93 -36.37 19.29 -10.20
CA ALA A 93 -37.09 18.10 -9.75
C ALA A 93 -36.75 16.84 -10.55
N ASP A 94 -36.06 16.96 -11.69
CA ASP A 94 -35.57 15.84 -12.50
C ASP A 94 -34.10 15.52 -12.24
N ALA A 95 -33.42 16.27 -11.37
CA ALA A 95 -32.03 15.98 -11.00
C ALA A 95 -31.87 14.59 -10.34
N PRO A 96 -30.69 13.96 -10.48
CA PRO A 96 -30.35 12.72 -9.80
C PRO A 96 -30.55 12.80 -8.29
N PHE A 97 -31.00 11.69 -7.68
CA PHE A 97 -31.21 11.66 -6.25
C PHE A 97 -29.87 11.63 -5.48
N PRO A 98 -29.64 12.54 -4.52
CA PRO A 98 -28.46 12.51 -3.67
C PRO A 98 -28.56 11.36 -2.65
N VAL A 99 -27.50 10.57 -2.55
CA VAL A 99 -27.40 9.43 -1.62
C VAL A 99 -26.08 9.50 -0.87
N TRP A 100 -26.16 9.32 0.44
CA TRP A 100 -24.97 9.21 1.31
C TRP A 100 -24.92 7.82 1.95
N LEU A 101 -23.80 7.13 1.78
CA LEU A 101 -23.54 5.80 2.34
C LEU A 101 -22.21 5.83 3.11
N SER A 102 -22.17 5.20 4.29
CA SER A 102 -20.91 4.87 4.95
C SER A 102 -20.48 3.48 4.51
N ALA A 103 -19.21 3.30 4.13
CA ALA A 103 -18.69 2.00 3.71
C ALA A 103 -18.88 0.92 4.78
N ARG A 104 -18.74 1.26 6.07
CA ARG A 104 -18.98 0.35 7.20
C ARG A 104 -20.40 -0.18 7.26
N ASP A 105 -21.37 0.63 6.86
CA ASP A 105 -22.78 0.23 6.88
C ASP A 105 -23.13 -0.65 5.66
N LEU A 106 -22.25 -0.73 4.65
CA LEU A 106 -22.45 -1.56 3.45
C LEU A 106 -22.03 -3.03 3.63
N LEU A 107 -21.45 -3.39 4.78
CA LEU A 107 -21.07 -4.77 5.08
C LEU A 107 -22.29 -5.71 5.03
N GLY A 108 -22.18 -6.76 4.20
CA GLY A 108 -23.23 -7.77 4.04
C GLY A 108 -24.45 -7.33 3.21
N GLN A 109 -24.35 -6.24 2.44
CA GLN A 109 -25.39 -5.80 1.52
C GLN A 109 -24.83 -5.33 0.18
N THR A 110 -25.62 -5.47 -0.89
CA THR A 110 -25.29 -4.91 -2.21
C THR A 110 -25.41 -3.39 -2.21
N LEU A 111 -24.56 -2.69 -2.97
CA LEU A 111 -24.64 -1.23 -3.16
C LEU A 111 -26.03 -0.80 -3.66
N GLU A 112 -26.58 -1.49 -4.67
CA GLU A 112 -27.93 -1.25 -5.18
C GLU A 112 -29.00 -1.35 -4.08
N GLY A 113 -28.98 -2.42 -3.30
CA GLY A 113 -29.92 -2.62 -2.19
C GLY A 113 -29.81 -1.53 -1.12
N ALA A 114 -28.61 -0.97 -0.91
CA ALA A 114 -28.42 0.16 0.00
C ALA A 114 -29.02 1.46 -0.55
N VAL A 115 -28.88 1.71 -1.86
CA VAL A 115 -29.52 2.85 -2.55
C VAL A 115 -31.04 2.70 -2.53
N ASP A 116 -31.57 1.51 -2.86
CA ASP A 116 -33.01 1.22 -2.82
C ASP A 116 -33.60 1.39 -1.42
N ARG A 117 -32.85 1.07 -0.37
CA ARG A 117 -33.33 1.28 1.01
C ARG A 117 -33.53 2.76 1.33
N GLN A 118 -32.75 3.66 0.73
CA GLN A 118 -32.89 5.11 0.95
C GLN A 118 -33.94 5.76 0.05
N LEU A 119 -34.04 5.32 -1.22
CA LEU A 119 -34.81 6.02 -2.25
C LEU A 119 -35.99 5.22 -2.85
N GLY A 120 -36.10 3.93 -2.55
CA GLY A 120 -36.93 2.99 -3.31
C GLY A 120 -36.37 2.73 -4.72
N HIS A 121 -37.17 2.15 -5.62
CA HIS A 121 -36.72 1.78 -6.97
C HIS A 121 -36.82 2.90 -8.03
N ALA A 122 -37.26 4.09 -7.64
CA ALA A 122 -37.59 5.19 -8.57
C ALA A 122 -36.35 5.71 -9.34
N TRP A 123 -35.17 5.71 -8.72
CA TRP A 123 -33.92 6.17 -9.35
C TRP A 123 -33.53 5.34 -10.59
N ARG A 124 -33.97 4.07 -10.68
CA ARG A 124 -33.68 3.15 -11.79
C ARG A 124 -34.40 3.52 -13.11
N HIS A 125 -35.41 4.40 -13.06
CA HIS A 125 -36.32 4.69 -14.17
C HIS A 125 -35.92 5.96 -14.95
N GLY A 126 -34.62 6.16 -15.18
CA GLY A 126 -34.09 7.25 -16.01
C GLY A 126 -33.60 8.49 -15.26
N ARG A 127 -33.99 8.67 -13.98
CA ARG A 127 -33.62 9.85 -13.17
C ARG A 127 -32.22 9.75 -12.53
N GLY A 128 -31.72 8.54 -12.31
CA GLY A 128 -30.36 8.33 -11.79
C GLY A 128 -30.17 8.69 -10.31
N ALA A 129 -28.91 8.64 -9.86
CA ALA A 129 -28.52 8.88 -8.48
C ALA A 129 -27.07 9.44 -8.37
N SER A 130 -26.87 10.39 -7.47
CA SER A 130 -25.57 10.91 -7.07
C SER A 130 -25.16 10.28 -5.74
N VAL A 131 -24.30 9.26 -5.80
CA VAL A 131 -23.98 8.40 -4.65
C VAL A 131 -22.61 8.75 -4.08
N ALA A 132 -22.57 9.21 -2.82
CA ALA A 132 -21.34 9.35 -2.04
C ALA A 132 -21.17 8.15 -1.12
N VAL A 133 -20.04 7.44 -1.22
CA VAL A 133 -19.66 6.38 -0.28
C VAL A 133 -18.40 6.81 0.48
N ASP A 134 -18.54 7.03 1.78
CA ASP A 134 -17.47 7.55 2.64
C ASP A 134 -16.79 6.45 3.45
N GLY A 135 -15.46 6.52 3.54
CA GLY A 135 -14.63 5.75 4.46
C GLY A 135 -14.31 4.32 4.02
N LEU A 136 -13.98 4.08 2.74
CA LEU A 136 -13.65 2.73 2.26
C LEU A 136 -12.40 2.14 2.96
N ASP A 137 -11.50 2.98 3.47
CA ASP A 137 -10.35 2.55 4.30
C ASP A 137 -10.73 2.03 5.69
N GLU A 138 -11.99 2.19 6.08
CA GLU A 138 -12.54 1.67 7.34
C GLU A 138 -13.13 0.26 7.22
N THR A 139 -13.08 -0.32 6.02
CA THR A 139 -13.40 -1.72 5.73
C THR A 139 -12.14 -2.49 5.36
N ASP A 140 -12.20 -3.82 5.32
CA ASP A 140 -11.08 -4.61 4.80
C ASP A 140 -10.84 -4.27 3.31
N PRO A 141 -9.59 -4.36 2.82
CA PRO A 141 -9.25 -3.99 1.44
C PRO A 141 -10.05 -4.73 0.36
N ALA A 142 -10.46 -5.98 0.63
CA ALA A 142 -11.21 -6.78 -0.33
C ALA A 142 -12.63 -6.22 -0.49
N THR A 143 -13.32 -5.95 0.62
CA THR A 143 -14.63 -5.29 0.64
C THR A 143 -14.59 -3.91 0.00
N ALA A 144 -13.58 -3.10 0.33
CA ALA A 144 -13.40 -1.77 -0.25
C ALA A 144 -13.34 -1.84 -1.79
N GLN A 145 -12.56 -2.79 -2.31
CA GLN A 145 -12.45 -3.02 -3.74
C GLN A 145 -13.76 -3.54 -4.37
N THR A 146 -14.53 -4.37 -3.66
CA THR A 146 -15.89 -4.79 -4.09
C THR A 146 -16.80 -3.59 -4.26
N LEU A 147 -16.77 -2.65 -3.32
CA LEU A 147 -17.59 -1.45 -3.39
C LEU A 147 -17.20 -0.57 -4.57
N LEU A 148 -15.91 -0.46 -4.90
CA LEU A 148 -15.45 0.22 -6.10
C LEU A 148 -15.98 -0.44 -7.38
N GLU A 149 -15.88 -1.75 -7.48
CA GLU A 149 -16.40 -2.50 -8.64
C GLU A 149 -17.92 -2.42 -8.75
N ALA A 150 -18.65 -2.63 -7.65
CA ALA A 150 -20.09 -2.45 -7.60
C ALA A 150 -20.51 -1.03 -8.01
N SER A 151 -19.71 -0.02 -7.66
CA SER A 151 -19.94 1.37 -8.09
C SER A 151 -19.76 1.55 -9.59
N ARG A 152 -18.75 0.90 -10.20
CA ARG A 152 -18.55 0.90 -11.65
C ARG A 152 -19.73 0.25 -12.38
N ILE A 153 -20.21 -0.89 -11.86
CA ILE A 153 -21.39 -1.60 -12.40
C ILE A 153 -22.61 -0.68 -12.32
N LEU A 154 -22.88 -0.13 -11.14
CA LEU A 154 -24.03 0.74 -10.90
C LEU A 154 -24.05 1.94 -11.85
N ALA A 155 -22.91 2.63 -11.99
CA ALA A 155 -22.77 3.82 -12.82
C ALA A 155 -22.97 3.51 -14.31
N ARG A 156 -22.51 2.34 -14.81
CA ARG A 156 -22.67 1.95 -16.22
C ARG A 156 -24.04 1.34 -16.53
N SER A 157 -24.66 0.67 -15.56
CA SER A 157 -25.92 -0.07 -15.77
C SER A 157 -27.15 0.83 -15.77
N HIS A 158 -27.06 2.02 -15.17
CA HIS A 158 -28.16 2.96 -15.04
C HIS A 158 -27.78 4.33 -15.59
N SER A 159 -28.68 4.93 -16.36
CA SER A 159 -28.49 6.28 -16.87
C SER A 159 -28.42 7.29 -15.73
N ASP A 160 -27.52 8.27 -15.86
CA ASP A 160 -27.38 9.40 -14.95
C ASP A 160 -27.04 9.02 -13.49
N VAL A 161 -26.34 7.88 -13.31
CA VAL A 161 -25.73 7.53 -12.04
C VAL A 161 -24.28 7.99 -12.01
N ARG A 162 -23.90 8.62 -10.90
CA ARG A 162 -22.52 9.06 -10.66
C ARG A 162 -22.11 8.77 -9.22
N VAL A 163 -20.88 8.32 -9.03
CA VAL A 163 -20.43 7.81 -7.73
C VAL A 163 -19.12 8.48 -7.30
N LEU A 164 -19.08 8.98 -6.06
CA LEU A 164 -17.87 9.44 -5.39
C LEU A 164 -17.54 8.51 -4.22
N LEU A 165 -16.33 7.99 -4.21
CA LEU A 165 -15.81 7.10 -3.17
C LEU A 165 -14.67 7.79 -2.43
N THR A 166 -14.57 7.67 -1.10
CA THR A 166 -13.42 8.19 -0.34
C THR A 166 -12.58 7.05 0.24
N ALA A 167 -11.25 7.12 0.09
CA ALA A 167 -10.35 6.10 0.61
C ALA A 167 -8.94 6.66 0.91
N ARG A 168 -8.14 5.90 1.66
CA ARG A 168 -6.70 6.14 1.77
C ARG A 168 -5.96 5.57 0.56
N PRO A 169 -4.81 6.17 0.17
CA PRO A 169 -3.95 5.62 -0.87
C PRO A 169 -3.55 4.17 -0.57
N GLY A 170 -3.52 3.32 -1.60
CA GLY A 170 -3.09 1.93 -1.50
C GLY A 170 -4.15 0.93 -1.01
N ILE A 171 -5.35 1.40 -0.60
CA ILE A 171 -6.48 0.52 -0.27
C ILE A 171 -7.19 0.01 -1.53
N LEU A 172 -7.40 0.92 -2.48
CA LEU A 172 -8.14 0.67 -3.72
C LEU A 172 -7.19 0.67 -4.92
N SER A 173 -7.63 0.05 -6.01
CA SER A 173 -6.98 0.12 -7.32
C SER A 173 -7.86 0.85 -8.35
N PRO A 174 -8.01 2.18 -8.25
CA PRO A 174 -8.70 2.96 -9.27
C PRO A 174 -7.90 3.03 -10.57
N THR A 175 -8.57 3.27 -11.69
CA THR A 175 -7.89 3.67 -12.93
C THR A 175 -7.45 5.13 -12.83
N ARG A 176 -6.47 5.55 -13.65
CA ARG A 176 -6.00 6.94 -13.67
C ARG A 176 -7.08 7.98 -13.95
N THR A 177 -8.16 7.60 -14.62
CA THR A 177 -9.30 8.48 -14.93
C THR A 177 -10.34 8.55 -13.82
N GLU A 178 -10.37 7.55 -12.94
CA GLU A 178 -11.24 7.51 -11.76
C GLU A 178 -10.55 8.13 -10.54
N GLU A 179 -9.22 8.26 -10.56
CA GLU A 179 -8.44 8.73 -9.42
C GLU A 179 -8.45 10.27 -9.31
N ALA A 180 -8.87 10.76 -8.15
CA ALA A 180 -8.72 12.16 -7.74
C ALA A 180 -7.98 12.21 -6.39
N THR A 181 -7.11 13.21 -6.20
CA THR A 181 -6.45 13.43 -4.91
C THR A 181 -7.14 14.55 -4.15
N ALA A 182 -7.41 14.35 -2.87
CA ALA A 182 -7.92 15.39 -1.98
C ALA A 182 -6.91 16.54 -1.90
N ALA A 183 -7.34 17.74 -2.27
CA ALA A 183 -6.52 18.93 -2.21
C ALA A 183 -6.14 19.24 -0.75
N LEU A 184 -4.83 19.41 -0.52
CA LEU A 184 -4.34 19.96 0.75
C LEU A 184 -4.56 21.47 0.76
N LEU A 185 -4.70 22.05 1.95
CA LEU A 185 -4.78 23.50 2.12
C LEU A 185 -3.46 24.14 1.71
N THR A 186 -3.54 25.34 1.14
CA THR A 186 -2.39 26.22 1.03
C THR A 186 -1.91 26.62 2.43
N GLU A 187 -0.66 27.05 2.59
CA GLU A 187 -0.18 27.52 3.91
C GLU A 187 -1.04 28.67 4.45
N ASP A 188 -1.51 29.57 3.57
CA ASP A 188 -2.37 30.69 3.95
C ASP A 188 -3.76 30.22 4.41
N ASP A 189 -4.37 29.25 3.72
CA ASP A 189 -5.68 28.73 4.09
C ASP A 189 -5.62 27.84 5.34
N ALA A 190 -4.51 27.12 5.52
CA ALA A 190 -4.23 26.39 6.74
C ALA A 190 -4.11 27.34 7.94
N LEU A 191 -3.38 28.46 7.79
CA LEU A 191 -3.27 29.48 8.83
C LEU A 191 -4.63 30.09 9.17
N LYS A 192 -5.43 30.47 8.16
CA LYS A 192 -6.79 30.98 8.39
C LYS A 192 -7.65 29.98 9.15
N LEU A 193 -7.56 28.69 8.82
CA LEU A 193 -8.32 27.65 9.52
C LEU A 193 -7.88 27.48 10.97
N VAL A 194 -6.57 27.58 11.24
CA VAL A 194 -6.01 27.61 12.61
C VAL A 194 -6.50 28.83 13.39
N GLU A 195 -6.50 30.02 12.77
CA GLU A 195 -7.01 31.25 13.40
C GLU A 195 -8.52 31.18 13.69
N LEU A 196 -9.31 30.63 12.77
CA LEU A 196 -10.75 30.41 12.96
C LEU A 196 -11.03 29.46 14.13
N ALA A 197 -10.25 28.37 14.26
CA ALA A 197 -10.43 27.41 15.35
C ALA A 197 -9.88 27.90 16.69
N SER A 198 -8.80 28.70 16.70
CA SER A 198 -8.25 29.29 17.94
C SER A 198 -9.00 30.53 18.41
N GLY A 199 -9.74 31.20 17.53
CA GLY A 199 -10.42 32.47 17.82
C GLY A 199 -9.50 33.70 17.85
N GLU A 200 -8.21 33.53 17.52
CA GLU A 200 -7.20 34.58 17.57
C GLU A 200 -6.34 34.62 16.31
N SER A 201 -5.85 35.81 15.93
CA SER A 201 -4.87 35.91 14.85
C SER A 201 -3.49 35.44 15.32
N ARG A 202 -2.83 34.63 14.50
CA ARG A 202 -1.57 33.96 14.83
C ARG A 202 -0.57 34.18 13.69
N GLY A 203 0.69 34.37 14.04
CA GLY A 203 1.78 34.41 13.05
C GLY A 203 2.41 33.03 12.86
N SER A 204 2.54 32.57 11.62
CA SER A 204 3.16 31.27 11.29
C SER A 204 4.71 31.28 11.31
N TRP A 205 5.33 32.45 11.51
CA TRP A 205 6.79 32.62 11.44
C TRP A 205 7.60 31.82 12.48
N ARG A 206 6.95 31.36 13.55
CA ARG A 206 7.57 30.48 14.58
C ARG A 206 7.31 29.00 14.34
N TRP A 207 6.54 28.64 13.32
CA TRP A 207 6.20 27.25 13.03
C TRP A 207 7.34 26.58 12.26
N THR A 208 7.67 25.36 12.68
CA THR A 208 8.61 24.49 11.96
C THR A 208 8.08 24.21 10.54
N ALA A 209 8.98 23.80 9.64
CA ALA A 209 8.56 23.35 8.32
C ALA A 209 7.56 22.19 8.44
N ASP A 210 7.76 21.30 9.41
CA ASP A 210 6.91 20.14 9.62
C ASP A 210 5.52 20.48 10.13
N MET A 211 5.42 21.45 11.05
CA MET A 211 4.14 21.96 11.51
C MET A 211 3.39 22.61 10.35
N ARG A 212 4.05 23.46 9.55
CA ARG A 212 3.46 24.09 8.36
C ARG A 212 2.94 23.05 7.37
N ALA A 213 3.74 22.02 7.08
CA ALA A 213 3.32 20.92 6.21
C ALA A 213 2.14 20.13 6.81
N THR A 214 2.12 19.91 8.13
CA THR A 214 1.05 19.12 8.76
C THR A 214 -0.30 19.83 8.76
N VAL A 215 -0.32 21.13 9.08
CA VAL A 215 -1.57 21.90 9.13
C VAL A 215 -2.20 22.12 7.75
N THR A 216 -1.50 21.81 6.66
CA THR A 216 -2.13 21.74 5.32
C THR A 216 -3.26 20.71 5.26
N ARG A 217 -3.31 19.76 6.19
CA ARG A 217 -4.43 18.84 6.37
C ARG A 217 -5.47 19.45 7.32
N PRO A 218 -6.74 19.62 6.89
CA PRO A 218 -7.77 20.34 7.65
C PRO A 218 -7.98 19.85 9.09
N PHE A 219 -7.94 18.53 9.32
CA PHE A 219 -8.07 17.98 10.68
C PHE A 219 -6.98 18.54 11.61
N PHE A 220 -5.73 18.57 11.14
CA PHE A 220 -4.59 19.01 11.95
C PHE A 220 -4.53 20.52 12.08
N ALA A 221 -5.02 21.29 11.10
CA ALA A 221 -5.24 22.74 11.27
C ALA A 221 -6.24 23.03 12.39
N LEU A 222 -7.40 22.35 12.39
CA LEU A 222 -8.41 22.52 13.45
C LEU A 222 -7.86 22.08 14.82
N ALA A 223 -7.15 20.95 14.88
CA ALA A 223 -6.51 20.46 16.10
C ALA A 223 -5.45 21.46 16.63
N ALA A 224 -4.62 21.99 15.74
CA ALA A 224 -3.60 22.98 16.10
C ALA A 224 -4.25 24.28 16.60
N GLY A 225 -5.32 24.75 15.95
CA GLY A 225 -6.09 25.90 16.42
C GLY A 225 -6.68 25.68 17.82
N ALA A 226 -7.30 24.54 18.07
CA ALA A 226 -7.86 24.19 19.37
C ALA A 226 -6.78 24.14 20.48
N MET A 227 -5.59 23.59 20.20
CA MET A 227 -4.48 23.57 21.16
C MET A 227 -3.86 24.96 21.38
N LEU A 228 -3.57 25.69 20.31
CA LEU A 228 -2.94 27.01 20.38
C LEU A 228 -3.83 28.04 21.07
N GLY A 229 -5.16 27.95 20.93
CA GLY A 229 -6.12 28.77 21.66
C GLY A 229 -6.05 28.60 23.19
N ARG A 230 -5.34 27.58 23.67
CA ARG A 230 -5.06 27.33 25.10
C ARG A 230 -3.61 27.61 25.48
N ASP A 231 -2.85 28.25 24.60
CA ASP A 231 -1.40 28.51 24.73
C ASP A 231 -0.53 27.27 24.92
N GLU A 232 -0.98 26.12 24.39
CA GLU A 232 -0.22 24.89 24.34
C GLU A 232 0.53 24.74 23.01
N ALA A 233 1.83 24.42 23.08
CA ALA A 233 2.65 24.20 21.89
C ALA A 233 2.65 22.70 21.51
N PRO A 234 2.06 22.32 20.36
CA PRO A 234 2.12 20.95 19.85
C PRO A 234 3.54 20.54 19.40
N ARG A 235 3.91 19.27 19.62
CA ARG A 235 5.22 18.71 19.20
C ARG A 235 5.14 17.74 18.02
N GLY A 236 3.95 17.48 17.50
CA GLY A 236 3.72 16.54 16.41
C GLY A 236 2.25 16.15 16.27
N GLU A 237 1.96 15.25 15.32
CA GLU A 237 0.59 14.77 15.10
C GLU A 237 -0.01 14.04 16.31
N ALA A 238 0.77 13.18 16.97
CA ALA A 238 0.33 12.44 18.15
C ALA A 238 -0.12 13.37 19.29
N ASP A 239 0.61 14.48 19.46
CA ASP A 239 0.30 15.50 20.45
C ASP A 239 -0.97 16.28 20.11
N LEU A 240 -1.19 16.61 18.83
CA LEU A 240 -2.44 17.22 18.37
C LEU A 240 -3.66 16.34 18.68
N ILE A 241 -3.56 15.03 18.43
CA ILE A 241 -4.65 14.09 18.72
C ILE A 241 -4.86 13.97 20.23
N ARG A 242 -3.77 13.81 20.99
CA ARG A 242 -3.81 13.71 22.46
C ARG A 242 -4.45 14.94 23.09
N GLY A 243 -4.06 16.14 22.65
CA GLY A 243 -4.58 17.40 23.17
C GLY A 243 -6.09 17.55 22.97
N LEU A 244 -6.63 17.09 21.83
CA LEU A 244 -8.07 17.05 21.58
C LEU A 244 -8.80 16.01 22.43
N VAL A 245 -8.23 14.81 22.59
CA VAL A 245 -8.84 13.74 23.38
C VAL A 245 -8.88 14.11 24.86
N GLU A 246 -7.78 14.65 25.41
CA GLU A 246 -7.69 15.08 26.80
C GLU A 246 -8.70 16.20 27.11
N ASP A 247 -8.90 17.13 26.17
CA ASP A 247 -9.90 18.19 26.28
C ASP A 247 -11.34 17.64 26.32
N ALA A 248 -11.66 16.76 25.38
CA ALA A 248 -12.98 16.15 25.27
C ALA A 248 -13.33 15.33 26.53
N LEU A 249 -12.35 14.61 27.08
CA LEU A 249 -12.51 13.86 28.33
C LEU A 249 -12.72 14.80 29.52
N ALA A 250 -11.91 15.86 29.67
CA ALA A 250 -12.04 16.81 30.77
C ALA A 250 -13.45 17.44 30.80
N LYS A 251 -13.95 17.91 29.65
CA LYS A 251 -15.27 18.55 29.55
C LYS A 251 -16.44 17.56 29.66
N GLY A 252 -16.22 16.29 29.32
CA GLY A 252 -17.19 15.21 29.58
C GLY A 252 -17.48 15.04 31.07
N THR A 253 -16.44 15.14 31.91
CA THR A 253 -16.58 15.02 33.38
C THR A 253 -17.37 16.16 34.00
N GLU A 254 -17.37 17.36 33.42
CA GLU A 254 -18.17 18.48 33.93
C GLU A 254 -19.67 18.25 33.77
N ARG A 255 -20.08 17.36 32.84
CA ARG A 255 -21.47 17.10 32.48
C ARG A 255 -22.02 15.77 33.02
N SER A 256 -21.15 14.92 33.57
CA SER A 256 -21.47 13.56 33.99
C SER A 256 -20.89 13.27 35.38
N ALA A 257 -21.53 12.39 36.16
CA ALA A 257 -21.00 11.94 37.44
C ALA A 257 -19.82 10.94 37.30
N VAL A 258 -19.29 10.76 36.09
CA VAL A 258 -18.28 9.77 35.71
C VAL A 258 -16.92 10.47 35.54
N THR A 259 -15.86 9.84 36.03
CA THR A 259 -14.51 10.40 35.95
C THR A 259 -13.90 10.31 34.54
N ALA A 260 -12.87 11.12 34.28
CA ALA A 260 -12.15 11.09 33.01
C ALA A 260 -11.44 9.75 32.82
N GLY A 261 -10.93 9.15 33.91
CA GLY A 261 -10.27 7.84 33.89
C GLY A 261 -11.24 6.70 33.55
N GLU A 262 -12.44 6.68 34.13
CA GLU A 262 -13.47 5.71 33.78
C GLU A 262 -13.92 5.85 32.33
N THR A 263 -14.13 7.09 31.87
CA THR A 263 -14.49 7.35 30.47
C THR A 263 -13.39 6.91 29.52
N ARG A 264 -12.12 7.19 29.84
CA ARG A 264 -10.96 6.74 29.08
C ARG A 264 -10.92 5.22 28.96
N SER A 265 -11.05 4.49 30.07
CA SER A 265 -11.02 3.03 30.07
C SER A 265 -12.15 2.43 29.21
N VAL A 266 -13.37 2.98 29.29
CA VAL A 266 -14.49 2.56 28.45
C VAL A 266 -14.21 2.80 26.96
N LEU A 267 -13.60 3.92 26.60
CA LEU A 267 -13.24 4.22 25.22
C LEU A 267 -12.07 3.36 24.70
N GLU A 268 -11.10 3.01 25.55
CA GLU A 268 -10.04 2.05 25.22
C GLU A 268 -10.65 0.66 24.94
N HIS A 269 -11.55 0.18 25.79
CA HIS A 269 -12.27 -1.07 25.55
C HIS A 269 -13.11 -1.02 24.26
N LEU A 270 -13.82 0.09 24.01
CA LEU A 270 -14.57 0.28 22.78
C LEU A 270 -13.67 0.20 21.54
N ALA A 271 -12.51 0.87 21.57
CA ALA A 271 -11.57 0.90 20.46
C ALA A 271 -10.98 -0.49 20.17
N VAL A 272 -10.64 -1.25 21.23
CA VAL A 272 -10.17 -2.63 21.10
C VAL A 272 -11.28 -3.54 20.52
N ALA A 273 -12.51 -3.43 21.02
CA ALA A 273 -13.64 -4.24 20.54
C ALA A 273 -13.99 -3.96 19.07
N LEU A 274 -14.07 -2.67 18.70
CA LEU A 274 -14.31 -2.25 17.32
C LEU A 274 -13.20 -2.71 16.38
N THR A 275 -11.94 -2.63 16.81
CA THR A 275 -10.79 -3.06 15.99
C THR A 275 -10.76 -4.59 15.83
N ARG A 276 -11.08 -5.35 16.87
CA ARG A 276 -11.08 -6.83 16.81
C ARG A 276 -12.28 -7.41 16.06
N THR A 277 -13.46 -6.81 16.21
CA THR A 277 -14.73 -7.44 15.82
C THR A 277 -15.65 -6.59 14.95
N GLY A 278 -15.35 -5.30 14.76
CA GLY A 278 -16.24 -4.35 14.10
C GLY A 278 -17.48 -3.96 14.92
N ARG A 279 -17.61 -4.46 16.16
CA ARG A 279 -18.75 -4.22 17.05
C ARG A 279 -18.30 -3.53 18.31
N ASP A 280 -19.21 -2.75 18.92
CA ASP A 280 -18.87 -1.97 20.12
C ASP A 280 -18.49 -2.85 21.33
N GLY A 281 -19.09 -4.04 21.44
CA GLY A 281 -18.82 -5.00 22.52
C GLY A 281 -19.16 -4.49 23.93
N LEU A 282 -19.79 -3.31 24.05
CA LEU A 282 -20.01 -2.63 25.32
C LEU A 282 -21.35 -3.03 25.97
N PRO A 283 -21.40 -3.22 27.29
CA PRO A 283 -22.66 -3.30 28.01
C PRO A 283 -23.38 -1.94 28.00
N PHE A 284 -24.68 -1.94 28.35
CA PHE A 284 -25.50 -0.72 28.28
C PHE A 284 -24.96 0.43 29.13
N SER A 285 -24.43 0.17 30.34
CA SER A 285 -23.83 1.19 31.23
C SER A 285 -22.67 1.90 30.55
N ASP A 286 -21.78 1.13 29.94
CA ASP A 286 -20.54 1.63 29.35
C ASP A 286 -20.84 2.39 28.07
N ARG A 287 -21.89 2.01 27.32
CA ARG A 287 -22.39 2.82 26.21
C ARG A 287 -22.84 4.22 26.67
N GLN A 288 -23.47 4.34 27.84
CA GLN A 288 -23.84 5.66 28.36
C GLN A 288 -22.61 6.49 28.76
N ILE A 289 -21.60 5.83 29.36
CA ILE A 289 -20.33 6.48 29.68
C ILE A 289 -19.64 6.98 28.41
N ALA A 290 -19.53 6.13 27.39
CA ALA A 290 -18.93 6.49 26.11
C ALA A 290 -19.62 7.71 25.49
N ARG A 291 -20.96 7.73 25.46
CA ARG A 291 -21.78 8.86 24.95
C ARG A 291 -21.50 10.20 25.63
N SER A 292 -21.01 10.19 26.87
CA SER A 292 -20.67 11.43 27.59
C SER A 292 -19.38 12.12 27.08
N SER A 293 -18.54 11.39 26.35
CA SER A 293 -17.18 11.82 25.97
C SER A 293 -17.08 12.80 24.79
N ARG A 294 -18.18 13.07 24.06
CA ARG A 294 -18.18 13.82 22.76
C ARG A 294 -17.31 13.23 21.64
N LEU A 295 -16.59 12.14 21.90
CA LEU A 295 -15.72 11.46 20.92
C LEU A 295 -16.46 10.32 20.19
N VAL A 296 -17.74 10.12 20.50
CA VAL A 296 -18.56 9.04 19.96
C VAL A 296 -19.89 9.55 19.42
N ALA A 297 -20.47 8.77 18.52
CA ALA A 297 -21.78 8.96 17.92
C ALA A 297 -22.58 7.65 17.91
N ASP A 298 -23.90 7.76 17.80
CA ASP A 298 -24.79 6.61 17.67
C ASP A 298 -24.84 6.11 16.22
N SER A 299 -24.78 4.80 16.06
CA SER A 299 -25.02 4.10 14.80
C SER A 299 -26.52 3.83 14.60
N VAL A 300 -26.92 3.51 13.36
CA VAL A 300 -28.31 3.23 12.98
C VAL A 300 -28.91 2.04 13.75
N ASP A 301 -28.06 1.09 14.15
CA ASP A 301 -28.42 -0.09 14.95
C ASP A 301 -28.39 0.15 16.48
N GLY A 302 -28.12 1.38 16.92
CA GLY A 302 -28.02 1.75 18.34
C GLY A 302 -26.69 1.39 19.01
N SER A 303 -25.71 0.89 18.24
CA SER A 303 -24.32 0.73 18.71
C SER A 303 -23.60 2.07 18.83
N VAL A 304 -22.54 2.11 19.63
CA VAL A 304 -21.70 3.32 19.80
C VAL A 304 -20.45 3.21 18.92
N ARG A 305 -20.13 4.27 18.20
CA ARG A 305 -18.94 4.36 17.34
C ARG A 305 -18.18 5.65 17.63
N PHE A 306 -16.90 5.71 17.31
CA PHE A 306 -16.16 6.97 17.37
C PHE A 306 -16.67 7.95 16.31
N SER A 307 -16.73 9.24 16.66
CA SER A 307 -17.17 10.31 15.76
C SER A 307 -16.19 10.52 14.60
N LEU A 308 -14.91 10.23 14.82
CA LEU A 308 -13.86 10.19 13.81
C LEU A 308 -13.01 8.92 13.96
N PRO A 309 -12.62 8.25 12.86
CA PRO A 309 -11.80 7.03 12.91
C PRO A 309 -10.47 7.17 13.65
N ILE A 310 -9.88 8.37 13.69
CA ILE A 310 -8.62 8.60 14.41
C ILE A 310 -8.74 8.42 15.91
N PHE A 311 -9.90 8.74 16.51
CA PHE A 311 -10.08 8.50 17.94
C PHE A 311 -10.08 7.01 18.23
N GLN A 312 -10.73 6.19 17.39
CA GLN A 312 -10.67 4.74 17.48
C GLN A 312 -9.21 4.25 17.41
N HIS A 313 -8.45 4.69 16.40
CA HIS A 313 -7.06 4.27 16.24
C HIS A 313 -6.15 4.77 17.37
N TRP A 314 -6.40 5.97 17.91
CA TRP A 314 -5.63 6.52 19.01
C TRP A 314 -5.84 5.74 20.32
N PHE A 315 -7.09 5.47 20.70
CA PHE A 315 -7.38 4.65 21.89
C PHE A 315 -6.88 3.21 21.73
N ALA A 316 -7.01 2.63 20.53
CA ALA A 316 -6.42 1.33 20.21
C ALA A 316 -4.89 1.34 20.33
N ALA A 317 -4.23 2.43 19.92
CA ALA A 317 -2.79 2.62 20.08
C ALA A 317 -2.38 2.73 21.55
N GLN A 318 -3.16 3.43 22.38
CA GLN A 318 -2.92 3.49 23.83
C GLN A 318 -2.99 2.10 24.47
N ALA A 319 -3.96 1.26 24.07
CA ALA A 319 -4.07 -0.12 24.55
C ALA A 319 -2.85 -0.99 24.16
N ILE A 320 -2.25 -0.76 22.99
CA ILE A 320 -0.98 -1.42 22.59
C ILE A 320 0.17 -0.95 23.49
N LEU A 321 0.28 0.36 23.73
CA LEU A 321 1.35 0.95 24.54
C LEU A 321 1.24 0.56 26.02
N ALA A 322 0.03 0.40 26.54
CA ALA A 322 -0.24 -0.06 27.90
C ALA A 322 -0.02 -1.57 28.07
N GLY A 323 0.04 -2.33 26.98
CA GLY A 323 0.20 -3.79 27.00
C GLY A 323 -1.10 -4.58 27.12
N ASP A 324 -2.27 -3.92 27.10
CA ASP A 324 -3.59 -4.58 27.06
C ASP A 324 -3.80 -5.35 25.74
N VAL A 325 -3.13 -4.88 24.69
CA VAL A 325 -2.98 -5.58 23.41
C VAL A 325 -1.49 -5.86 23.23
N ALA A 326 -1.11 -7.14 23.17
CA ALA A 326 0.28 -7.51 23.02
C ALA A 326 0.82 -7.02 21.66
N ALA A 327 2.00 -6.39 21.62
CA ALA A 327 2.61 -5.95 20.37
C ALA A 327 2.77 -7.09 19.35
N ALA A 328 3.00 -8.32 19.82
CA ALA A 328 3.06 -9.51 18.97
C ALA A 328 1.73 -9.91 18.31
N GLU A 329 0.57 -9.55 18.90
CA GLU A 329 -0.76 -9.78 18.30
C GLU A 329 -0.87 -9.07 16.93
N VAL A 330 -0.37 -7.82 16.86
CA VAL A 330 -0.44 -6.95 15.67
C VAL A 330 0.19 -7.60 14.43
N VAL A 331 1.26 -8.37 14.61
CA VAL A 331 2.04 -8.99 13.52
C VAL A 331 1.97 -10.52 13.55
N SER A 332 0.92 -11.08 14.15
CA SER A 332 0.75 -12.54 14.24
C SER A 332 0.36 -13.16 12.89
N ASP A 333 -0.56 -12.51 12.17
CA ASP A 333 -1.05 -12.89 10.85
C ASP A 333 -1.59 -11.68 10.07
N ALA A 334 -1.97 -11.91 8.81
CA ALA A 334 -2.47 -10.85 7.91
C ALA A 334 -3.77 -10.20 8.42
N LEU A 335 -4.67 -10.96 9.03
CA LEU A 335 -5.96 -10.47 9.53
C LEU A 335 -5.77 -9.52 10.71
N SER A 336 -4.96 -9.96 11.68
CA SER A 336 -4.59 -9.17 12.84
C SER A 336 -3.88 -7.90 12.40
N PHE A 337 -2.97 -8.00 11.43
CA PHE A 337 -2.31 -6.83 10.89
C PHE A 337 -3.28 -5.86 10.21
N ASN A 338 -4.17 -6.32 9.33
CA ASN A 338 -5.14 -5.45 8.66
C ASN A 338 -6.04 -4.67 9.64
N ARG A 339 -6.43 -5.31 10.75
CA ARG A 339 -7.20 -4.67 11.83
C ARG A 339 -6.38 -3.64 12.59
N TRP A 340 -5.16 -4.00 12.99
CA TRP A 340 -4.37 -3.20 13.93
C TRP A 340 -3.42 -2.20 13.27
N ARG A 341 -3.11 -2.32 11.97
CA ARG A 341 -2.02 -1.59 11.31
C ARG A 341 -2.06 -0.07 11.51
N TRP A 342 -3.24 0.55 11.46
CA TRP A 342 -3.37 2.00 11.68
C TRP A 342 -3.15 2.41 13.13
N ALA A 343 -3.67 1.61 14.08
CA ALA A 343 -3.39 1.81 15.50
C ALA A 343 -1.91 1.57 15.83
N ALA A 344 -1.26 0.59 15.18
CA ALA A 344 0.16 0.32 15.32
C ALA A 344 1.03 1.50 14.85
N ALA A 345 0.68 2.14 13.73
CA ALA A 345 1.37 3.35 13.28
C ALA A 345 1.25 4.50 14.28
N ILE A 346 0.06 4.73 14.85
CA ILE A 346 -0.12 5.74 15.91
C ILE A 346 0.61 5.35 17.19
N ALA A 347 0.64 4.07 17.57
CA ALA A 347 1.35 3.59 18.75
C ALA A 347 2.85 3.83 18.64
N ALA A 348 3.45 3.55 17.47
CA ALA A 348 4.85 3.83 17.19
C ALA A 348 5.18 5.32 17.34
N LEU A 349 4.31 6.20 16.83
CA LEU A 349 4.47 7.64 16.90
C LEU A 349 4.25 8.20 18.31
N SER A 350 3.39 7.56 19.10
CA SER A 350 2.97 8.03 20.43
C SER A 350 3.74 7.38 21.59
N ALA A 351 4.73 6.53 21.28
CA ALA A 351 5.52 5.87 22.31
C ALA A 351 6.31 6.90 23.15
N PRO A 352 6.31 6.79 24.49
CA PRO A 352 6.76 7.85 25.38
C PRO A 352 8.29 8.00 25.45
N ALA A 353 9.04 6.98 25.04
CA ALA A 353 10.49 6.95 25.14
C ALA A 353 11.13 6.08 24.05
N ALA A 354 12.40 6.35 23.76
CA ALA A 354 13.21 5.62 22.79
C ALA A 354 13.26 4.10 23.04
N GLU A 355 13.31 3.67 24.30
CA GLU A 355 13.30 2.24 24.65
C GLU A 355 11.97 1.57 24.29
N SER A 356 10.84 2.24 24.57
CA SER A 356 9.51 1.74 24.21
C SER A 356 9.35 1.63 22.68
N VAL A 357 9.89 2.58 21.92
CA VAL A 357 9.94 2.50 20.45
C VAL A 357 10.77 1.30 20.00
N ASP A 358 11.97 1.11 20.56
CA ASP A 358 12.86 0.01 20.19
C ASP A 358 12.28 -1.37 20.52
N ASP A 359 11.55 -1.49 21.62
CA ASP A 359 10.88 -2.74 22.02
C ASP A 359 9.69 -3.06 21.13
N LEU A 360 8.85 -2.07 20.84
CA LEU A 360 7.70 -2.17 19.96
C LEU A 360 8.13 -2.53 18.53
N LEU A 361 9.01 -1.73 17.92
CA LEU A 361 9.51 -1.96 16.56
C LEU A 361 10.35 -3.24 16.48
N GLY A 362 11.14 -3.56 17.51
CA GLY A 362 11.88 -4.81 17.58
C GLY A 362 10.96 -6.03 17.59
N THR A 363 9.87 -5.98 18.35
CA THR A 363 8.85 -7.04 18.37
C THR A 363 8.19 -7.21 17.02
N TRP A 364 7.81 -6.10 16.37
CA TRP A 364 7.16 -6.15 15.06
C TRP A 364 8.07 -6.62 13.94
N VAL A 365 9.32 -6.13 13.89
CA VAL A 365 10.31 -6.60 12.90
C VAL A 365 10.56 -8.10 13.08
N ALA A 366 10.72 -8.57 14.32
CA ALA A 366 10.92 -9.99 14.60
C ALA A 366 9.71 -10.86 14.23
N GLY A 367 8.49 -10.36 14.42
CA GLY A 367 7.26 -11.06 14.03
C GLY A 367 7.06 -11.12 12.52
N ASN A 368 7.14 -9.98 11.84
CA ASN A 368 7.13 -9.90 10.39
C ASN A 368 7.77 -8.58 9.88
N ALA A 369 8.88 -8.69 9.16
CA ALA A 369 9.64 -7.54 8.67
C ALA A 369 8.87 -6.67 7.65
N GLY A 370 8.00 -7.27 6.84
CA GLY A 370 7.21 -6.52 5.85
C GLY A 370 6.08 -5.72 6.50
N ALA A 371 5.38 -6.31 7.48
CA ALA A 371 4.38 -5.61 8.28
C ALA A 371 5.01 -4.45 9.07
N ALA A 372 6.17 -4.68 9.70
CA ALA A 372 6.91 -3.64 10.40
C ALA A 372 7.41 -2.53 9.48
N ALA A 373 7.86 -2.87 8.26
CA ALA A 373 8.26 -1.89 7.25
C ALA A 373 7.12 -0.94 6.89
N TRP A 374 5.90 -1.50 6.74
CA TRP A 374 4.71 -0.71 6.48
C TRP A 374 4.41 0.21 7.66
N VAL A 375 4.45 -0.29 8.90
CA VAL A 375 4.19 0.54 10.09
C VAL A 375 5.21 1.67 10.24
N ILE A 376 6.51 1.39 10.05
CA ILE A 376 7.58 2.40 10.12
C ILE A 376 7.40 3.44 9.01
N LYS A 377 7.06 3.00 7.79
CA LYS A 377 6.75 3.93 6.69
C LYS A 377 5.55 4.80 7.05
N GLU A 378 4.44 4.23 7.50
CA GLU A 378 3.23 5.00 7.78
C GLU A 378 3.37 5.90 9.01
N ALA A 379 4.12 5.50 10.04
CA ALA A 379 4.31 6.30 11.25
C ALA A 379 5.31 7.44 11.06
N PHE A 380 6.40 7.19 10.34
CA PHE A 380 7.58 8.08 10.30
C PHE A 380 7.92 8.59 8.90
N SER A 381 7.06 8.39 7.90
CA SER A 381 7.20 9.10 6.62
C SER A 381 6.49 10.46 6.67
N GLY A 382 7.13 11.47 6.10
CA GLY A 382 6.61 12.84 6.09
C GLY A 382 6.92 13.61 7.38
N HIS A 383 6.15 14.68 7.60
CA HIS A 383 6.42 15.74 8.56
C HIS A 383 5.66 15.54 9.89
N ARG A 384 5.63 14.30 10.43
CA ARG A 384 4.68 13.88 11.48
C ARG A 384 5.18 14.09 12.92
N ASP A 385 6.50 14.13 13.10
CA ASP A 385 7.19 14.49 14.34
C ASP A 385 7.84 15.86 14.11
N TRP A 386 7.63 16.84 15.00
CA TRP A 386 8.07 18.23 14.77
C TRP A 386 9.27 18.60 15.62
N ARG A 387 10.06 17.59 15.97
CA ARG A 387 11.30 17.78 16.70
C ARG A 387 12.27 18.65 15.89
N THR A 388 12.87 19.65 16.53
CA THR A 388 13.81 20.59 15.91
C THR A 388 15.25 20.16 16.12
N ALA A 389 16.19 20.81 15.44
CA ALA A 389 17.62 20.64 15.69
C ALA A 389 18.08 21.12 17.09
N ASP A 390 17.17 21.70 17.89
CA ASP A 390 17.39 22.07 19.29
C ASP A 390 16.86 21.00 20.27
N ASP A 391 16.23 19.92 19.78
CA ASP A 391 15.88 18.76 20.61
C ASP A 391 17.13 18.00 21.05
N GLU A 392 16.99 17.16 22.09
CA GLU A 392 18.13 16.48 22.71
C GLU A 392 19.04 15.81 21.67
N ASP A 393 20.32 16.21 21.70
CA ASP A 393 21.38 15.58 20.92
C ASP A 393 21.27 14.06 21.03
N LEU A 394 21.53 13.37 19.91
CA LEU A 394 21.59 11.92 19.91
C LEU A 394 22.56 11.44 21.00
N ASN A 395 22.08 10.55 21.86
CA ASN A 395 22.88 10.05 22.97
C ASN A 395 24.00 9.12 22.48
N ALA A 396 25.22 9.64 22.42
CA ALA A 396 26.40 8.92 21.94
C ALA A 396 26.63 7.56 22.65
N LYS A 397 26.20 7.42 23.91
CA LYS A 397 26.38 6.17 24.67
C LYS A 397 25.43 5.07 24.21
N THR A 398 24.22 5.43 23.78
CA THR A 398 23.17 4.45 23.43
C THR A 398 23.01 4.28 21.92
N SER A 399 23.29 5.32 21.12
CA SER A 399 23.03 5.33 19.68
C SER A 399 23.63 4.14 18.94
N GLY A 400 24.87 3.75 19.25
CA GLY A 400 25.50 2.62 18.58
C GLY A 400 24.87 1.27 18.94
N ALA A 401 24.46 1.08 20.20
CA ALA A 401 23.74 -0.14 20.62
C ALA A 401 22.36 -0.23 19.97
N ARG A 402 21.63 0.90 19.88
CA ARG A 402 20.32 0.98 19.24
C ARG A 402 20.40 0.69 17.74
N LEU A 403 21.39 1.25 17.04
CA LEU A 403 21.62 0.95 15.62
C LEU A 403 21.99 -0.52 15.39
N LEU A 404 22.84 -1.09 16.23
CA LEU A 404 23.19 -2.50 16.13
C LEU A 404 21.97 -3.41 16.38
N ARG A 405 21.13 -3.07 17.37
CA ARG A 405 19.86 -3.76 17.64
C ARG A 405 18.95 -3.75 16.40
N ALA A 406 18.74 -2.60 15.78
CA ALA A 406 17.92 -2.48 14.58
C ALA A 406 18.50 -3.29 13.41
N LEU A 407 19.81 -3.17 13.14
CA LEU A 407 20.49 -3.94 12.10
C LEU A 407 20.34 -5.46 12.29
N ARG A 408 20.46 -5.94 13.52
CA ARG A 408 20.31 -7.36 13.86
C ARG A 408 18.87 -7.85 13.72
N ALA A 409 17.91 -7.08 14.22
CA ALA A 409 16.50 -7.41 14.08
C ALA A 409 16.11 -7.54 12.60
N TRP A 410 16.47 -6.56 11.77
CA TRP A 410 16.23 -6.62 10.34
C TRP A 410 16.96 -7.77 9.64
N ALA A 411 18.24 -7.99 9.93
CA ALA A 411 18.99 -9.08 9.30
C ALA A 411 18.39 -10.45 9.62
N SER A 412 18.01 -10.67 10.87
CA SER A 412 17.36 -11.91 11.30
C SER A 412 15.98 -12.09 10.65
N ALA A 413 15.17 -11.02 10.61
CA ALA A 413 13.80 -11.07 10.14
C ALA A 413 13.67 -11.13 8.62
N LEU A 414 14.63 -10.59 7.85
CA LEU A 414 14.64 -10.69 6.39
C LEU A 414 15.16 -12.04 5.90
N GLY A 415 15.97 -12.74 6.71
CA GLY A 415 16.57 -14.02 6.33
C GLY A 415 17.41 -13.91 5.05
N PRO A 416 17.21 -14.77 4.03
CA PRO A 416 17.98 -14.71 2.78
C PRO A 416 17.93 -13.36 2.07
N PHE A 417 16.80 -12.64 2.17
CA PHE A 417 16.67 -11.32 1.55
C PHE A 417 17.63 -10.29 2.12
N ALA A 418 18.11 -10.47 3.37
CA ALA A 418 19.10 -9.58 3.97
C ALA A 418 20.38 -9.49 3.13
N ASP A 419 20.74 -10.56 2.43
CA ASP A 419 21.91 -10.58 1.56
C ASP A 419 21.69 -9.69 0.33
N GLY A 420 22.54 -8.68 0.18
CA GLY A 420 22.46 -7.69 -0.89
C GLY A 420 21.62 -6.44 -0.57
N VAL A 421 20.85 -6.42 0.52
CA VAL A 421 20.12 -5.21 0.98
C VAL A 421 20.64 -4.64 2.30
N LEU A 422 21.35 -5.45 3.11
CA LEU A 422 22.04 -5.03 4.31
C LEU A 422 23.57 -5.16 4.17
N PRO A 423 24.36 -4.51 5.05
CA PRO A 423 25.81 -4.62 5.00
C PRO A 423 26.28 -6.06 5.19
N TYR A 424 27.15 -6.51 4.29
CA TYR A 424 27.71 -7.86 4.31
C TYR A 424 28.25 -8.29 5.69
N PRO A 425 28.99 -7.47 6.47
CA PRO A 425 29.42 -7.87 7.81
C PRO A 425 28.26 -8.27 8.74
N VAL A 426 27.15 -7.51 8.70
CA VAL A 426 25.97 -7.78 9.54
C VAL A 426 25.34 -9.12 9.17
N VAL A 427 25.24 -9.44 7.88
CA VAL A 427 24.62 -10.70 7.43
C VAL A 427 25.47 -11.94 7.77
N GLN A 428 26.80 -11.79 7.88
CA GLN A 428 27.74 -12.91 8.02
C GLN A 428 27.95 -13.43 9.45
N GLY A 429 27.46 -12.72 10.47
CA GLY A 429 27.66 -13.08 11.87
C GLY A 429 28.08 -11.90 12.71
N ALA A 430 28.80 -12.14 13.81
CA ALA A 430 29.20 -11.11 14.77
C ALA A 430 30.02 -9.98 14.14
N VAL A 431 29.74 -8.73 14.54
CA VAL A 431 30.39 -7.52 13.99
C VAL A 431 30.92 -6.59 15.07
N GLY A 432 32.00 -5.89 14.74
CA GLY A 432 32.43 -4.70 15.44
C GLY A 432 31.84 -3.47 14.75
N LEU A 433 30.92 -2.77 15.41
CA LEU A 433 30.29 -1.56 14.88
C LEU A 433 30.92 -0.31 15.53
N GLY A 434 31.50 0.54 14.71
CA GLY A 434 31.98 1.86 15.09
C GLY A 434 30.84 2.86 14.88
N VAL A 435 30.44 3.59 15.92
CA VAL A 435 29.44 4.66 15.85
C VAL A 435 29.93 5.88 16.61
N THR A 436 30.03 7.01 15.90
CA THR A 436 30.32 8.31 16.49
C THR A 436 29.18 9.25 16.15
N VAL A 437 28.75 10.04 17.14
CA VAL A 437 27.62 10.95 17.03
C VAL A 437 28.07 12.37 17.36
N ARG A 438 27.61 13.35 16.59
CA ARG A 438 27.83 14.79 16.82
C ARG A 438 26.54 15.55 16.52
N GLY A 439 25.82 15.97 17.56
CA GLY A 439 24.44 16.45 17.40
C GLY A 439 23.56 15.36 16.77
N HIS A 440 22.92 15.65 15.65
CA HIS A 440 22.17 14.66 14.85
C HIS A 440 22.99 13.99 13.74
N TRP A 441 24.28 14.30 13.63
CA TRP A 441 25.17 13.64 12.67
C TRP A 441 25.68 12.32 13.22
N ILE A 442 25.68 11.27 12.39
CA ILE A 442 26.19 9.95 12.73
C ILE A 442 27.20 9.45 11.70
N ASP A 443 28.34 9.00 12.19
CA ASP A 443 29.36 8.28 11.43
C ASP A 443 29.32 6.81 11.83
N VAL A 444 29.28 5.92 10.83
CA VAL A 444 29.20 4.48 11.04
C VAL A 444 30.28 3.76 10.23
N ALA A 445 31.01 2.87 10.89
CA ALA A 445 32.03 2.02 10.27
C ALA A 445 31.95 0.58 10.80
N PHE A 446 32.39 -0.38 10.00
CA PHE A 446 32.54 -1.77 10.42
C PHE A 446 34.00 -2.13 10.60
N SER A 447 34.31 -2.88 11.66
CA SER A 447 35.61 -3.52 11.77
C SER A 447 35.78 -4.54 10.64
N THR A 448 36.97 -4.60 10.04
CA THR A 448 37.33 -5.65 9.09
C THR A 448 37.79 -6.93 9.79
N SER A 449 37.96 -6.89 11.12
CA SER A 449 38.17 -8.09 11.93
C SER A 449 36.85 -8.86 12.08
N ARG A 450 36.91 -10.19 12.22
CA ARG A 450 35.75 -11.03 12.54
C ARG A 450 35.73 -11.30 14.04
N PRO A 451 35.00 -10.51 14.85
CA PRO A 451 34.98 -10.73 16.28
C PRO A 451 34.19 -11.98 16.66
N ALA A 452 34.42 -12.48 17.87
CA ALA A 452 33.68 -13.62 18.43
C ALA A 452 32.25 -13.24 18.87
N ALA A 453 32.03 -11.97 19.21
CA ALA A 453 30.74 -11.44 19.63
C ALA A 453 30.56 -10.01 19.11
N ASP A 454 29.31 -9.59 19.03
CA ASP A 454 28.94 -8.22 18.70
C ASP A 454 29.51 -7.23 19.70
N TYR A 455 30.08 -6.12 19.21
CA TYR A 455 30.48 -5.01 20.05
C TYR A 455 30.29 -3.67 19.34
N VAL A 456 30.13 -2.63 20.15
CA VAL A 456 29.99 -1.24 19.70
C VAL A 456 31.15 -0.42 20.28
N THR A 457 31.75 0.44 19.47
CA THR A 457 32.82 1.37 19.86
C THR A 457 32.66 2.68 19.09
N GLU A 458 33.43 3.71 19.43
CA GLU A 458 33.51 4.92 18.60
C GLU A 458 34.23 4.64 17.27
N VAL A 459 33.86 5.39 16.22
CA VAL A 459 34.56 5.36 14.93
C VAL A 459 35.97 5.92 15.12
N PRO A 460 37.02 5.25 14.61
CA PRO A 460 38.38 5.76 14.68
C PRO A 460 38.52 7.15 14.04
N PRO A 461 39.37 8.05 14.58
CA PRO A 461 39.59 9.37 14.02
C PRO A 461 40.03 9.33 12.55
N GLY A 462 39.52 10.24 11.72
CA GLY A 462 39.90 10.35 10.31
C GLY A 462 39.25 9.35 9.36
N LEU A 463 38.35 8.48 9.84
CA LEU A 463 37.54 7.61 8.97
C LEU A 463 36.36 8.39 8.39
N HIS A 464 36.24 8.43 7.06
CA HIS A 464 35.10 9.02 6.38
C HIS A 464 34.82 8.28 5.05
N PRO A 465 33.56 8.03 4.66
CA PRO A 465 33.24 7.29 3.42
C PRO A 465 33.81 7.91 2.13
N LEU A 466 34.00 9.23 2.12
CA LEU A 466 34.53 9.97 0.96
C LEU A 466 36.06 10.15 0.96
N LEU A 467 36.76 9.72 2.02
CA LEU A 467 38.21 9.86 2.13
C LEU A 467 38.90 8.49 1.93
N PRO A 468 40.10 8.44 1.33
CA PRO A 468 40.88 7.20 1.26
C PRO A 468 41.10 6.63 2.67
N ALA A 469 40.93 5.31 2.82
CA ALA A 469 40.84 4.61 4.11
C ALA A 469 41.98 4.99 5.09
N GLY A 470 41.66 5.86 6.06
CA GLY A 470 42.63 6.45 6.98
C GLY A 470 43.01 5.59 8.19
N ALA A 471 42.29 4.51 8.50
CA ALA A 471 42.63 3.60 9.60
C ALA A 471 42.62 2.12 9.16
N PRO A 472 43.71 1.37 9.39
CA PRO A 472 43.75 -0.07 9.18
C PRO A 472 42.69 -0.77 10.05
N GLY A 473 42.05 -1.81 9.51
CA GLY A 473 41.13 -2.64 10.30
C GLY A 473 39.68 -2.16 10.33
N TRP A 474 39.34 -1.09 9.61
CA TRP A 474 38.00 -0.49 9.58
C TRP A 474 37.58 -0.10 8.17
N ARG A 475 36.28 -0.25 7.89
CA ARG A 475 35.65 0.16 6.63
C ARG A 475 34.52 1.13 6.91
N PRO A 476 34.60 2.39 6.42
CA PRO A 476 33.49 3.33 6.56
C PRO A 476 32.26 2.79 5.83
N TRP A 477 31.08 3.03 6.39
CA TRP A 477 29.82 2.61 5.79
C TRP A 477 28.89 3.80 5.52
N PHE A 478 28.65 4.63 6.53
CA PHE A 478 27.71 5.75 6.43
C PHE A 478 28.26 6.98 7.18
N SER A 479 27.94 8.16 6.69
CA SER A 479 28.19 9.44 7.35
C SER A 479 27.09 10.40 6.89
N GLY A 480 26.32 10.96 7.82
CA GLY A 480 25.18 11.82 7.49
C GLY A 480 24.31 12.15 8.69
N GLY A 481 23.27 12.95 8.47
CA GLY A 481 22.22 13.18 9.47
C GLY A 481 21.40 11.91 9.73
N ALA A 482 21.14 11.62 10.99
CA ALA A 482 20.15 10.61 11.35
C ALA A 482 18.74 11.12 11.01
N PRO A 483 17.79 10.22 10.68
CA PRO A 483 16.38 10.58 10.64
C PRO A 483 15.93 11.22 11.97
N GLU A 484 14.92 12.06 11.91
CA GLU A 484 14.34 12.70 13.09
C GLU A 484 13.55 11.70 13.94
N GLY A 485 13.40 12.02 15.23
CA GLY A 485 12.63 11.24 16.19
C GLY A 485 13.35 10.02 16.79
N ASP A 486 12.72 9.44 17.81
CA ASP A 486 13.31 8.31 18.54
C ASP A 486 13.43 7.05 17.68
N ALA A 487 12.64 6.90 16.63
CA ALA A 487 12.67 5.73 15.73
C ALA A 487 13.83 5.74 14.72
N TRP A 488 14.73 6.74 14.76
CA TRP A 488 15.77 6.94 13.75
C TRP A 488 16.57 5.70 13.33
N PRO A 489 16.98 4.75 14.22
CA PRO A 489 17.76 3.61 13.79
C PRO A 489 16.95 2.68 12.89
N TRP A 490 15.66 2.50 13.19
CA TRP A 490 14.74 1.66 12.46
C TRP A 490 14.37 2.27 11.11
N THR A 491 14.06 3.57 11.10
CA THR A 491 13.76 4.34 9.88
C THR A 491 14.96 4.37 8.94
N MET A 492 16.17 4.57 9.48
CA MET A 492 17.42 4.54 8.71
C MET A 492 17.59 3.17 8.03
N VAL A 493 17.59 2.07 8.80
CA VAL A 493 17.81 0.73 8.25
C VAL A 493 16.74 0.35 7.23
N ARG A 494 15.46 0.62 7.50
CA ARG A 494 14.35 0.38 6.55
C ARG A 494 14.54 1.17 5.25
N THR A 495 14.92 2.44 5.32
CA THR A 495 15.18 3.27 4.13
C THR A 495 16.35 2.73 3.30
N MET A 496 17.39 2.22 3.95
CA MET A 496 18.51 1.59 3.26
C MET A 496 18.09 0.32 2.53
N ILE A 497 17.30 -0.54 3.19
CA ILE A 497 16.72 -1.74 2.56
C ILE A 497 15.88 -1.33 1.35
N ALA A 498 14.99 -0.34 1.51
CA ALA A 498 14.11 0.11 0.43
C ALA A 498 14.87 0.58 -0.81
N LYS A 499 15.97 1.32 -0.62
CA LYS A 499 16.85 1.78 -1.71
C LYS A 499 17.66 0.66 -2.35
N ALA A 500 18.13 -0.31 -1.56
CA ALA A 500 18.94 -1.43 -2.05
C ALA A 500 18.09 -2.50 -2.77
N THR A 501 16.81 -2.63 -2.42
CA THR A 501 15.88 -3.62 -2.98
C THR A 501 15.76 -3.53 -4.49
N LEU A 502 15.71 -2.31 -5.05
CA LEU A 502 15.67 -2.10 -6.49
C LEU A 502 16.88 -2.71 -7.20
N LYS A 503 18.08 -2.50 -6.63
CA LYS A 503 19.33 -3.07 -7.16
C LYS A 503 19.35 -4.59 -7.01
N LYS A 504 18.85 -5.12 -5.90
CA LYS A 504 18.73 -6.57 -5.67
C LYS A 504 17.83 -7.22 -6.73
N LEU A 505 16.61 -6.72 -6.92
CA LEU A 505 15.67 -7.28 -7.90
C LEU A 505 16.17 -7.17 -9.35
N SER A 506 16.83 -6.05 -9.69
CA SER A 506 17.30 -5.81 -11.06
C SER A 506 18.62 -6.52 -11.42
N GLY A 507 19.46 -6.81 -10.42
CA GLY A 507 20.81 -7.29 -10.63
C GLY A 507 21.09 -8.71 -10.15
N ASP A 508 20.24 -9.30 -9.32
CA ASP A 508 20.45 -10.65 -8.79
C ASP A 508 19.76 -11.71 -9.66
N PRO A 509 20.51 -12.61 -10.30
CA PRO A 509 19.91 -13.69 -11.08
C PRO A 509 19.45 -14.87 -10.21
N PHE A 510 19.80 -14.93 -8.92
CA PHE A 510 19.56 -16.05 -8.02
C PHE A 510 18.45 -15.76 -7.01
N LEU A 511 17.36 -15.12 -7.45
CA LEU A 511 16.22 -14.84 -6.57
C LEU A 511 15.40 -16.09 -6.22
N GLY A 512 15.34 -17.06 -7.14
CA GLY A 512 14.59 -18.31 -6.99
C GLY A 512 15.46 -19.54 -6.75
N ALA A 513 14.91 -20.72 -7.09
CA ALA A 513 15.63 -21.99 -6.98
C ALA A 513 16.82 -22.07 -7.96
N PRO A 514 17.87 -22.87 -7.67
CA PRO A 514 19.04 -23.02 -8.56
C PRO A 514 18.72 -23.50 -9.99
N ASP A 515 17.64 -24.25 -10.16
CA ASP A 515 17.13 -24.71 -11.46
C ASP A 515 15.79 -24.07 -11.83
N GLY A 516 15.41 -22.98 -11.15
CA GLY A 516 14.17 -22.25 -11.34
C GLY A 516 14.20 -21.28 -12.53
N VAL A 517 13.06 -20.66 -12.81
CA VAL A 517 12.85 -19.78 -13.98
C VAL A 517 13.87 -18.63 -14.02
N TRP A 518 14.20 -18.02 -12.88
CA TRP A 518 15.15 -16.90 -12.79
C TRP A 518 16.52 -17.26 -13.36
N VAL A 519 17.04 -18.42 -12.95
CA VAL A 519 18.37 -18.90 -13.33
C VAL A 519 18.33 -19.46 -14.76
N GLN A 520 17.27 -20.15 -15.15
CA GLN A 520 17.08 -20.64 -16.53
C GLN A 520 17.13 -19.49 -17.55
N GLU A 521 16.33 -18.43 -17.36
CA GLU A 521 16.35 -17.28 -18.29
C GLU A 521 17.71 -16.57 -18.29
N ARG A 522 18.40 -16.53 -17.14
CA ARG A 522 19.74 -15.94 -17.07
C ARG A 522 20.80 -16.80 -17.79
N ARG A 523 20.76 -18.12 -17.62
CA ARG A 523 21.65 -19.07 -18.32
C ARG A 523 21.45 -18.97 -19.83
N PHE A 524 20.19 -18.91 -20.30
CA PHE A 524 19.89 -18.72 -21.71
C PHE A 524 20.38 -17.37 -22.26
N ASP A 525 20.18 -16.28 -21.51
CA ASP A 525 20.68 -14.95 -21.89
C ASP A 525 22.23 -14.87 -21.95
N LEU A 526 22.92 -15.54 -21.03
CA LEU A 526 24.38 -15.67 -21.08
C LEU A 526 24.82 -16.52 -22.29
N ALA A 527 24.18 -17.67 -22.51
CA ALA A 527 24.48 -18.60 -23.60
C ALA A 527 24.33 -17.94 -24.99
N ARG A 528 23.20 -17.25 -25.23
CA ARG A 528 22.95 -16.59 -26.52
C ARG A 528 23.98 -15.49 -26.81
N ARG A 529 24.44 -14.77 -25.79
CA ARG A 529 25.47 -13.72 -25.94
C ARG A 529 26.85 -14.29 -26.19
N LEU A 530 27.21 -15.41 -25.55
CA LEU A 530 28.44 -16.15 -25.83
C LEU A 530 28.49 -16.60 -27.31
N LEU A 531 27.34 -17.00 -27.86
CA LEU A 531 27.18 -17.39 -29.27
C LEU A 531 26.83 -16.23 -30.23
N ASN A 532 26.90 -14.97 -29.77
CA ASN A 532 26.62 -13.78 -30.57
C ASN A 532 25.21 -13.73 -31.22
N ARG A 533 24.20 -14.32 -30.58
CA ARG A 533 22.79 -14.22 -30.99
C ARG A 533 22.14 -12.94 -30.46
N GLY A 534 21.14 -12.44 -31.18
CA GLY A 534 20.41 -11.20 -30.84
C GLY A 534 19.50 -11.34 -29.63
N SER A 535 19.04 -10.20 -29.08
CA SER A 535 18.17 -10.17 -27.89
C SER A 535 16.75 -10.71 -28.12
N LEU A 536 16.33 -10.84 -29.37
CA LEU A 536 15.03 -11.37 -29.78
C LEU A 536 15.09 -12.87 -30.16
N PHE A 537 16.27 -13.50 -30.06
CA PHE A 537 16.43 -14.91 -30.39
C PHE A 537 15.96 -15.80 -29.23
N HIS A 538 14.99 -16.68 -29.50
CA HIS A 538 14.40 -17.61 -28.54
C HIS A 538 14.57 -19.09 -28.94
N GLY A 539 15.31 -19.40 -30.00
CA GLY A 539 15.54 -20.79 -30.41
C GLY A 539 16.58 -21.52 -29.54
N ASP A 540 16.65 -22.84 -29.70
CA ASP A 540 17.57 -23.69 -28.95
C ASP A 540 19.05 -23.44 -29.33
N LEU A 541 19.94 -23.53 -28.34
CA LEU A 541 21.38 -23.30 -28.49
C LEU A 541 22.20 -24.57 -28.20
N PRO A 542 23.17 -24.95 -29.06
CA PRO A 542 24.00 -26.14 -28.84
C PRO A 542 24.81 -26.03 -27.54
N ALA A 543 24.56 -26.94 -26.59
CA ALA A 543 25.14 -26.84 -25.25
C ALA A 543 26.66 -27.07 -25.24
N ASP A 544 27.19 -27.88 -26.16
CA ASP A 544 28.62 -28.12 -26.32
C ASP A 544 29.38 -26.85 -26.77
N GLU A 545 28.82 -26.10 -27.72
CA GLU A 545 29.37 -24.80 -28.14
C GLU A 545 29.29 -23.78 -27.00
N VAL A 546 28.13 -23.66 -26.34
CA VAL A 546 27.94 -22.75 -25.20
C VAL A 546 28.95 -23.03 -24.09
N ARG A 547 29.07 -24.30 -23.69
CA ARG A 547 30.00 -24.75 -22.64
C ARG A 547 31.44 -24.38 -22.97
N LYS A 548 31.88 -24.64 -24.22
CA LYS A 548 33.22 -24.31 -24.68
C LYS A 548 33.49 -22.81 -24.55
N HIS A 549 32.60 -21.98 -25.08
CA HIS A 549 32.74 -20.52 -25.01
C HIS A 549 32.70 -19.98 -23.57
N ALA A 550 31.86 -20.56 -22.70
CA ALA A 550 31.78 -20.18 -21.30
C ALA A 550 33.08 -20.52 -20.54
N ALA A 551 33.61 -21.74 -20.74
CA ALA A 551 34.86 -22.18 -20.13
C ALA A 551 36.07 -21.35 -20.59
N ASP A 552 36.20 -21.13 -21.91
CA ASP A 552 37.24 -20.27 -22.48
C ASP A 552 37.17 -18.87 -21.87
N LYS A 553 35.97 -18.30 -21.74
CA LYS A 553 35.79 -16.99 -21.14
C LYS A 553 36.14 -16.99 -19.64
N PHE A 554 35.78 -18.04 -18.90
CA PHE A 554 36.09 -18.14 -17.47
C PHE A 554 37.60 -18.27 -17.23
N ASP A 555 38.31 -19.00 -18.09
CA ASP A 555 39.77 -19.10 -18.04
C ASP A 555 40.44 -17.75 -18.35
N THR A 556 39.90 -16.94 -19.27
CA THR A 556 40.47 -15.61 -19.57
C THR A 556 40.43 -14.63 -18.40
N ILE A 557 39.51 -14.82 -17.45
CA ILE A 557 39.43 -14.02 -16.21
C ILE A 557 40.11 -14.70 -15.02
N GLY A 558 40.95 -15.73 -15.28
CA GLY A 558 41.68 -16.47 -14.26
C GLY A 558 40.79 -17.25 -13.30
N ARG A 559 39.61 -17.69 -13.76
CA ARG A 559 38.56 -18.34 -12.95
C ARG A 559 38.14 -17.55 -11.72
N ASN A 560 38.26 -16.23 -11.76
CA ASN A 560 37.83 -15.37 -10.66
C ASN A 560 36.30 -15.23 -10.64
N ARG A 561 35.64 -15.87 -9.68
CA ARG A 561 34.18 -15.81 -9.50
C ARG A 561 33.63 -14.39 -9.32
N GLN A 562 34.42 -13.48 -8.79
CA GLN A 562 34.01 -12.10 -8.52
C GLN A 562 34.30 -11.14 -9.69
N ALA A 563 35.02 -11.58 -10.73
CA ALA A 563 35.32 -10.72 -11.86
C ALA A 563 34.06 -10.40 -12.68
N GLY A 564 33.85 -9.12 -12.98
CA GLY A 564 32.78 -8.66 -13.86
C GLY A 564 33.18 -8.79 -15.33
N ILE A 565 32.24 -9.21 -16.17
CA ILE A 565 32.41 -9.52 -17.58
C ILE A 565 31.35 -8.76 -18.36
N SER A 566 31.78 -7.97 -19.35
CA SER A 566 30.88 -7.37 -20.33
C SER A 566 30.90 -8.19 -21.62
N LEU A 567 29.72 -8.59 -22.10
CA LEU A 567 29.53 -9.31 -23.36
C LEU A 567 28.55 -8.50 -24.23
N ARG A 568 29.02 -8.04 -25.40
CA ARG A 568 28.30 -7.23 -26.42
C ARG A 568 27.14 -6.38 -25.83
N GLY A 569 27.42 -5.12 -25.49
CA GLY A 569 26.44 -4.15 -25.01
C GLY A 569 26.64 -3.77 -23.54
N SER A 570 25.55 -3.44 -22.84
CA SER A 570 25.54 -2.93 -21.46
C SER A 570 25.39 -4.00 -20.37
N ALA A 571 25.13 -5.27 -20.73
CA ALA A 571 24.94 -6.35 -19.77
C ALA A 571 26.27 -6.75 -19.12
N THR A 572 26.23 -6.95 -17.80
CA THR A 572 27.38 -7.37 -16.99
C THR A 572 27.05 -8.70 -16.32
N TYR A 573 27.98 -9.66 -16.43
CA TYR A 573 27.93 -10.98 -15.80
C TYR A 573 29.11 -11.13 -14.85
N SER A 574 29.01 -12.06 -13.91
CA SER A 574 30.07 -12.45 -13.00
C SER A 574 30.76 -13.74 -13.44
N GLY A 575 32.00 -13.95 -13.00
CA GLY A 575 32.66 -15.25 -13.16
C GLY A 575 31.88 -16.40 -12.51
N ALA A 576 31.13 -16.13 -11.43
CA ALA A 576 30.25 -17.12 -10.80
C ALA A 576 29.12 -17.60 -11.73
N GLU A 577 28.58 -16.73 -12.59
CA GLU A 577 27.56 -17.12 -13.57
C GLU A 577 28.13 -17.99 -14.71
N LEU A 578 29.39 -17.76 -15.12
CA LEU A 578 30.07 -18.65 -16.07
C LEU A 578 30.31 -20.04 -15.47
N GLU A 579 30.80 -20.07 -14.23
CA GLU A 579 31.02 -21.32 -13.49
C GLU A 579 29.71 -22.09 -13.31
N ASP A 580 28.63 -21.42 -12.95
CA ASP A 580 27.29 -22.00 -12.84
C ASP A 580 26.83 -22.61 -14.16
N LEU A 581 26.92 -21.87 -15.28
CA LEU A 581 26.51 -22.36 -16.59
C LEU A 581 27.30 -23.60 -17.02
N VAL A 582 28.63 -23.60 -16.84
CA VAL A 582 29.49 -24.75 -17.17
C VAL A 582 29.14 -25.95 -16.29
N SER A 583 29.01 -25.72 -14.98
CA SER A 583 28.71 -26.79 -14.01
C SER A 583 27.34 -27.40 -14.27
N TRP A 584 26.34 -26.60 -14.63
CA TRP A 584 25.01 -27.08 -14.96
C TRP A 584 25.00 -27.94 -16.23
N ILE A 585 25.68 -27.51 -17.32
CA ILE A 585 25.79 -28.33 -18.55
C ILE A 585 26.47 -29.66 -18.24
N ASP A 586 27.58 -29.62 -17.48
CA ASP A 586 28.35 -30.82 -17.12
C ASP A 586 27.55 -31.78 -16.23
N ALA A 587 26.79 -31.26 -15.26
CA ALA A 587 26.02 -32.07 -14.33
C ALA A 587 24.74 -32.67 -14.96
N THR A 588 24.09 -31.95 -15.86
CA THR A 588 22.82 -32.38 -16.47
C THR A 588 23.01 -33.17 -17.77
N GLY A 589 24.18 -33.05 -18.41
CA GLY A 589 24.40 -33.62 -19.74
C GLY A 589 23.50 -32.98 -20.81
N ALA A 590 23.13 -31.71 -20.63
CA ALA A 590 22.25 -30.99 -21.55
C ALA A 590 22.82 -31.00 -22.98
N VAL A 591 21.98 -31.33 -23.96
CA VAL A 591 22.34 -31.28 -25.40
C VAL A 591 22.08 -29.89 -25.99
N GLN A 592 21.04 -29.22 -25.48
CA GLN A 592 20.65 -27.88 -25.89
C GLN A 592 20.40 -27.02 -24.64
N VAL A 593 20.69 -25.73 -24.76
CA VAL A 593 20.23 -24.69 -23.83
C VAL A 593 18.98 -24.07 -24.44
N VAL A 594 17.83 -24.32 -23.83
CA VAL A 594 16.50 -23.99 -24.38
C VAL A 594 15.95 -22.71 -23.76
N SER A 595 15.20 -21.92 -24.53
CA SER A 595 14.55 -20.69 -24.01
C SER A 595 13.26 -20.98 -23.23
N HIS A 596 12.62 -22.12 -23.54
CA HIS A 596 11.26 -22.48 -23.13
C HIS A 596 10.15 -21.54 -23.62
N LEU A 597 10.44 -20.62 -24.54
CA LEU A 597 9.47 -19.70 -25.12
C LEU A 597 9.22 -20.04 -26.61
N PRO A 598 7.99 -19.79 -27.11
CA PRO A 598 7.68 -19.91 -28.54
C PRO A 598 8.59 -19.06 -29.43
N GLU A 599 9.11 -19.66 -30.51
CA GLU A 599 9.82 -18.95 -31.58
C GLU A 599 8.87 -18.17 -32.50
N GLU A 600 9.40 -17.14 -33.17
CA GLU A 600 8.73 -16.39 -34.24
C GLU A 600 8.28 -17.29 -35.40
N ASP A 601 7.09 -17.04 -35.95
CA ASP A 601 6.49 -17.81 -37.05
C ASP A 601 6.25 -16.99 -38.32
N VAL A 602 6.50 -15.67 -38.29
CA VAL A 602 6.37 -14.77 -39.43
C VAL A 602 7.75 -14.32 -39.93
N PRO A 603 8.26 -14.87 -41.05
CA PRO A 603 9.62 -14.59 -41.52
C PRO A 603 9.81 -13.21 -42.17
N GLN A 604 8.73 -12.58 -42.64
CA GLN A 604 8.74 -11.24 -43.26
C GLN A 604 7.55 -10.42 -42.76
N PRO A 605 7.68 -9.76 -41.59
CA PRO A 605 6.59 -8.96 -41.03
C PRO A 605 6.30 -7.73 -41.88
N GLY A 606 5.04 -7.27 -41.83
CA GLY A 606 4.60 -6.05 -42.52
C GLY A 606 5.15 -4.76 -41.92
N SER A 607 5.75 -4.82 -40.73
CA SER A 607 6.44 -3.71 -40.08
C SER A 607 7.66 -4.19 -39.26
N SER A 608 8.42 -3.24 -38.70
CA SER A 608 9.59 -3.55 -37.87
C SER A 608 9.28 -3.73 -36.38
N TRP A 609 8.01 -3.76 -35.98
CA TRP A 609 7.63 -4.00 -34.58
C TRP A 609 7.84 -5.47 -34.19
N VAL A 610 8.29 -5.72 -32.96
CA VAL A 610 8.69 -7.07 -32.50
C VAL A 610 7.52 -8.06 -32.53
N TRP A 611 6.30 -7.61 -32.22
CA TRP A 611 5.11 -8.46 -32.24
C TRP A 611 4.64 -8.87 -33.64
N ASP A 612 5.05 -8.15 -34.70
CA ASP A 612 4.64 -8.49 -36.08
C ASP A 612 5.36 -9.74 -36.62
N PHE A 613 6.43 -10.17 -35.94
CA PHE A 613 7.11 -11.45 -36.21
C PHE A 613 6.30 -12.66 -35.72
N TYR A 614 5.15 -12.43 -35.07
CA TYR A 614 4.28 -13.45 -34.50
C TYR A 614 2.88 -13.35 -35.13
N SER A 615 2.32 -14.49 -35.56
CA SER A 615 0.88 -14.58 -35.85
C SER A 615 0.07 -14.36 -34.56
N PRO A 616 -1.21 -13.93 -34.63
CA PRO A 616 -2.02 -13.71 -33.43
C PRO A 616 -2.04 -14.90 -32.46
N GLN A 617 -2.16 -16.12 -33.00
CA GLN A 617 -2.12 -17.35 -32.20
C GLN A 617 -0.75 -17.56 -31.56
N ARG A 618 0.34 -17.33 -32.31
CA ARG A 618 1.70 -17.51 -31.80
C ARG A 618 2.06 -16.46 -30.73
N LEU A 619 1.55 -15.24 -30.87
CA LEU A 619 1.68 -14.20 -29.86
C LEU A 619 0.96 -14.61 -28.57
N MET A 620 -0.26 -15.14 -28.67
CA MET A 620 -0.99 -15.68 -27.52
C MET A 620 -0.23 -16.83 -26.83
N GLU A 621 0.33 -17.76 -27.60
CA GLU A 621 1.19 -18.84 -27.07
C GLU A 621 2.42 -18.28 -26.34
N PHE A 622 3.03 -17.23 -26.87
CA PHE A 622 4.19 -16.58 -26.24
C PHE A 622 3.80 -15.93 -24.92
N GLU A 623 2.80 -15.06 -24.92
CA GLU A 623 2.35 -14.32 -23.74
C GLU A 623 1.88 -15.26 -22.63
N VAL A 624 1.09 -16.28 -22.96
CA VAL A 624 0.61 -17.22 -21.94
C VAL A 624 1.76 -18.01 -21.30
N GLU A 625 2.77 -18.42 -22.07
CA GLU A 625 3.92 -19.14 -21.52
C GLU A 625 4.79 -18.22 -20.66
N VAL A 626 5.00 -16.97 -21.08
CA VAL A 626 5.70 -15.94 -20.29
C VAL A 626 5.02 -15.74 -18.94
N TYR A 627 3.70 -15.51 -18.91
CA TYR A 627 2.96 -15.31 -17.66
C TYR A 627 2.89 -16.58 -16.81
N GLY A 628 2.76 -17.75 -17.44
CA GLY A 628 2.80 -19.04 -16.74
C GLY A 628 4.12 -19.26 -16.00
N ARG A 629 5.25 -18.95 -16.66
CA ARG A 629 6.59 -18.98 -16.06
C ARG A 629 6.80 -17.85 -15.06
N ALA A 630 6.23 -16.67 -15.27
CA ALA A 630 6.30 -15.55 -14.31
C ALA A 630 5.63 -15.92 -12.97
N CYS A 631 4.51 -16.64 -13.00
CA CYS A 631 3.88 -17.17 -11.79
C CYS A 631 4.80 -18.12 -11.02
N GLN A 632 5.52 -18.99 -11.73
CA GLN A 632 6.51 -19.89 -11.13
C GLN A 632 7.69 -19.11 -10.54
N ALA A 633 8.24 -18.16 -11.30
CA ALA A 633 9.33 -17.30 -10.85
C ALA A 633 8.95 -16.52 -9.57
N TYR A 634 7.73 -15.99 -9.50
CA TYR A 634 7.24 -15.31 -8.32
C TYR A 634 7.20 -16.24 -7.10
N ASP A 635 6.58 -17.43 -7.23
CA ASP A 635 6.50 -18.42 -6.15
C ASP A 635 7.90 -18.89 -5.70
N GLU A 636 8.82 -19.11 -6.65
CA GLU A 636 10.22 -19.45 -6.35
C GLU A 636 10.90 -18.36 -5.53
N ALA A 637 10.77 -17.09 -5.94
CA ALA A 637 11.37 -15.99 -5.21
C ALA A 637 10.78 -15.89 -3.78
N MET A 638 9.47 -16.08 -3.65
CA MET A 638 8.79 -16.10 -2.35
C MET A 638 9.24 -17.26 -1.46
N ALA A 639 9.47 -18.44 -2.02
CA ALA A 639 9.94 -19.61 -1.27
C ALA A 639 11.44 -19.54 -0.89
N HIS A 640 12.24 -18.79 -1.66
CA HIS A 640 13.70 -18.70 -1.47
C HIS A 640 14.12 -17.36 -0.86
N SER A 641 14.24 -16.32 -1.68
CA SER A 641 14.79 -15.04 -1.25
C SER A 641 13.89 -14.35 -0.23
N PHE A 642 12.57 -14.38 -0.41
CA PHE A 642 11.60 -13.61 0.37
C PHE A 642 10.83 -14.46 1.40
N ALA A 643 11.31 -15.67 1.72
CA ALA A 643 10.61 -16.66 2.55
C ALA A 643 10.16 -16.13 3.92
N ARG A 644 10.89 -15.18 4.50
CA ARG A 644 10.58 -14.61 5.82
C ARG A 644 9.54 -13.50 5.79
N LEU A 645 9.24 -12.91 4.63
CA LEU A 645 8.19 -11.88 4.53
C LEU A 645 6.80 -12.52 4.53
N GLY A 646 6.65 -13.70 3.92
CA GLY A 646 5.44 -14.51 4.03
C GLY A 646 4.16 -13.74 3.71
N TRP A 647 3.20 -13.76 4.64
CA TRP A 647 1.87 -13.15 4.48
C TRP A 647 1.88 -11.63 4.33
N SER A 648 2.97 -10.93 4.70
CA SER A 648 3.02 -9.48 4.56
C SER A 648 3.18 -9.03 3.10
N ILE A 649 3.57 -9.94 2.21
CA ILE A 649 3.65 -9.64 0.78
C ILE A 649 2.23 -9.69 0.22
N PRO A 650 1.69 -8.59 -0.34
CA PRO A 650 0.26 -8.51 -0.70
C PRO A 650 -0.19 -9.64 -1.62
N SER A 651 0.62 -10.01 -2.61
CA SER A 651 0.24 -11.05 -3.58
C SER A 651 0.41 -12.48 -3.05
N SER A 652 1.00 -12.68 -1.87
CA SER A 652 1.11 -14.00 -1.22
C SER A 652 -0.24 -14.59 -0.83
N ALA A 653 -1.28 -13.77 -0.65
CA ALA A 653 -2.63 -14.22 -0.35
C ALA A 653 -3.18 -15.15 -1.46
N PHE A 654 -2.76 -14.93 -2.71
CA PHE A 654 -3.14 -15.74 -3.86
C PHE A 654 -2.27 -16.98 -4.06
N ALA A 655 -1.12 -17.04 -3.41
CA ALA A 655 -0.12 -18.07 -3.71
C ALA A 655 -0.59 -19.48 -3.29
N PRO A 656 -0.33 -20.51 -4.13
CA PRO A 656 0.14 -20.39 -5.52
C PRO A 656 -0.97 -19.84 -6.43
N PHE A 657 -0.62 -18.94 -7.35
CA PHE A 657 -1.57 -18.33 -8.29
C PHE A 657 -1.23 -18.60 -9.75
N GLY A 658 -2.25 -18.47 -10.59
CA GLY A 658 -2.17 -18.36 -12.03
C GLY A 658 -2.68 -17.02 -12.53
N VAL A 659 -2.72 -16.84 -13.85
CA VAL A 659 -3.17 -15.60 -14.50
C VAL A 659 -4.17 -15.91 -15.62
N ILE A 660 -5.26 -15.15 -15.65
CA ILE A 660 -6.18 -15.07 -16.78
C ILE A 660 -5.80 -13.83 -17.60
N LEU A 661 -5.61 -14.03 -18.90
CA LEU A 661 -5.20 -13.02 -19.86
C LEU A 661 -6.30 -12.82 -20.91
N GLU A 662 -6.50 -11.58 -21.30
CA GLU A 662 -7.37 -11.18 -22.40
C GLU A 662 -6.55 -10.29 -23.35
N VAL A 663 -6.54 -10.64 -24.64
CA VAL A 663 -5.83 -9.87 -25.67
C VAL A 663 -6.81 -9.25 -26.65
N ASP A 664 -6.58 -7.97 -26.97
CA ASP A 664 -7.32 -7.21 -27.96
C ASP A 664 -6.37 -6.74 -29.07
N PHE A 665 -6.63 -7.19 -30.31
CA PHE A 665 -5.88 -6.82 -31.50
C PHE A 665 -6.46 -5.59 -32.22
N THR A 666 -7.57 -5.02 -31.74
CA THR A 666 -8.12 -3.81 -32.35
C THR A 666 -7.22 -2.60 -32.09
N PRO A 667 -7.03 -1.69 -33.08
CA PRO A 667 -6.19 -0.51 -32.90
C PRO A 667 -6.71 0.37 -31.76
N GLY A 668 -5.96 0.43 -30.66
CA GLY A 668 -6.34 1.14 -29.44
C GLY A 668 -5.68 2.52 -29.30
N ARG A 669 -5.84 3.14 -28.13
CA ARG A 669 -5.22 4.45 -27.77
C ARG A 669 -3.68 4.45 -27.81
N LEU A 670 -3.03 3.28 -27.76
CA LEU A 670 -1.57 3.10 -27.76
C LEU A 670 -0.97 2.85 -29.16
N GLY A 671 -1.78 2.92 -30.23
CA GLY A 671 -1.35 2.63 -31.60
C GLY A 671 -1.62 1.19 -32.01
N ASN A 672 -0.74 0.60 -32.83
CA ASN A 672 -0.86 -0.78 -33.34
C ASN A 672 -0.37 -1.86 -32.34
N ILE A 673 -0.22 -1.53 -31.06
CA ILE A 673 0.20 -2.50 -30.04
C ILE A 673 -1.05 -3.24 -29.55
N PRO A 674 -1.11 -4.58 -29.61
CA PRO A 674 -2.20 -5.33 -29.00
C PRO A 674 -2.30 -5.03 -27.50
N GLY A 675 -3.53 -4.79 -27.04
CA GLY A 675 -3.84 -4.59 -25.63
C GLY A 675 -3.84 -5.93 -24.91
N LEU A 676 -3.28 -5.97 -23.70
CA LEU A 676 -3.26 -7.14 -22.84
C LEU A 676 -3.88 -6.76 -21.49
N THR A 677 -4.90 -7.48 -21.04
CA THR A 677 -5.47 -7.34 -19.71
C THR A 677 -5.22 -8.63 -18.94
N ALA A 678 -4.68 -8.52 -17.73
CA ALA A 678 -4.28 -9.65 -16.90
C ALA A 678 -4.96 -9.61 -15.53
N MET A 679 -5.33 -10.78 -15.01
CA MET A 679 -5.82 -10.94 -13.65
C MET A 679 -5.16 -12.14 -12.98
N ARG A 680 -4.65 -11.94 -11.77
CA ARG A 680 -4.11 -13.03 -10.94
C ARG A 680 -5.24 -13.74 -10.22
N VAL A 681 -5.20 -15.07 -10.22
CA VAL A 681 -6.25 -15.95 -9.70
C VAL A 681 -5.60 -17.08 -8.89
N PRO A 682 -6.09 -17.42 -7.69
CA PRO A 682 -5.64 -18.61 -6.97
C PRO A 682 -5.69 -19.86 -7.85
N MET A 683 -4.65 -20.71 -7.79
CA MET A 683 -4.56 -21.89 -8.65
C MET A 683 -5.75 -22.85 -8.51
N GLU A 684 -6.37 -22.92 -7.34
CA GLU A 684 -7.56 -23.74 -7.09
C GLU A 684 -8.78 -23.29 -7.89
N LEU A 685 -8.86 -22.00 -8.22
CA LEU A 685 -9.98 -21.42 -8.96
C LEU A 685 -9.76 -21.42 -10.48
N MET A 686 -8.51 -21.52 -10.94
CA MET A 686 -8.14 -21.50 -12.37
C MET A 686 -9.03 -22.40 -13.25
N PRO A 687 -9.37 -23.66 -12.88
CA PRO A 687 -10.21 -24.51 -13.73
C PRO A 687 -11.65 -24.00 -13.88
N SER A 688 -12.17 -23.30 -12.88
CA SER A 688 -13.55 -22.78 -12.86
C SER A 688 -13.69 -21.36 -13.41
N THR A 689 -12.62 -20.55 -13.31
CA THR A 689 -12.63 -19.15 -13.73
C THR A 689 -12.08 -18.93 -15.14
N ALA A 690 -11.32 -19.90 -15.67
CA ALA A 690 -10.79 -19.80 -17.01
C ALA A 690 -11.93 -19.69 -18.05
N PRO A 691 -11.79 -18.85 -19.08
CA PRO A 691 -12.80 -18.70 -20.11
C PRO A 691 -13.11 -20.05 -20.78
N PRO A 692 -14.38 -20.44 -20.90
CA PRO A 692 -14.75 -21.68 -21.59
C PRO A 692 -14.65 -21.48 -23.11
N GLY A 693 -13.91 -22.34 -23.81
CA GLY A 693 -13.93 -22.38 -25.29
C GLY A 693 -12.69 -22.99 -25.93
N PRO A 694 -12.76 -23.39 -27.21
CA PRO A 694 -11.63 -23.91 -27.98
C PRO A 694 -10.58 -22.84 -28.35
N GLU A 695 -10.91 -21.55 -28.18
CA GLU A 695 -10.03 -20.42 -28.50
C GLU A 695 -9.10 -20.02 -27.33
N ALA A 696 -9.26 -20.66 -26.16
CA ALA A 696 -8.40 -20.42 -25.01
C ALA A 696 -7.06 -21.15 -25.18
N THR A 697 -5.96 -20.40 -25.17
CA THR A 697 -4.60 -20.95 -25.21
C THR A 697 -4.06 -21.04 -23.78
N TRP A 698 -3.49 -22.17 -23.41
CA TRP A 698 -2.97 -22.43 -22.06
C TRP A 698 -1.45 -22.54 -22.08
N SER A 699 -0.80 -22.07 -21.02
CA SER A 699 0.62 -22.35 -20.80
C SER A 699 0.86 -23.83 -20.50
N VAL A 700 2.09 -24.29 -20.72
CA VAL A 700 2.51 -25.67 -20.44
C VAL A 700 2.29 -26.00 -18.96
N SER A 701 2.56 -25.04 -18.07
CA SER A 701 2.38 -25.18 -16.63
C SER A 701 0.93 -25.14 -16.18
N ARG A 702 -0.02 -24.82 -17.07
CA ARG A 702 -1.44 -24.56 -16.75
C ARG A 702 -1.66 -23.43 -15.74
N ARG A 703 -0.64 -22.59 -15.53
CA ARG A 703 -0.72 -21.42 -14.65
C ARG A 703 -1.17 -20.16 -15.35
N ALA A 704 -1.32 -20.19 -16.66
CA ALA A 704 -1.87 -19.07 -17.40
C ALA A 704 -2.79 -19.55 -18.51
N VAL A 705 -3.81 -18.75 -18.80
CA VAL A 705 -4.74 -18.94 -19.91
C VAL A 705 -4.97 -17.59 -20.57
N ILE A 706 -4.99 -17.56 -21.90
CA ILE A 706 -5.25 -16.37 -22.69
C ILE A 706 -6.40 -16.58 -23.66
N THR A 707 -7.26 -15.58 -23.77
CA THR A 707 -8.32 -15.51 -24.79
C THR A 707 -8.29 -14.21 -25.56
N GLN A 708 -8.71 -14.27 -26.81
CA GLN A 708 -8.94 -13.08 -27.61
C GLN A 708 -10.31 -12.48 -27.28
N THR A 709 -10.39 -11.15 -27.16
CA THR A 709 -11.63 -10.40 -26.92
C THR A 709 -11.86 -9.39 -28.03
N GLU A 710 -13.09 -9.30 -28.54
CA GLU A 710 -13.49 -8.29 -29.54
C GLU A 710 -14.17 -7.10 -28.84
N ARG A 711 -13.38 -6.10 -28.40
CA ARG A 711 -13.81 -4.89 -27.64
C ARG A 711 -14.46 -5.17 -26.27
N GLU A 712 -14.29 -4.24 -25.32
CA GLU A 712 -15.00 -4.24 -24.03
C GLU A 712 -16.53 -4.18 -24.24
N SER A 713 -17.20 -5.33 -24.19
CA SER A 713 -18.66 -5.42 -24.14
C SER A 713 -19.15 -5.37 -22.69
N SER A 714 -20.43 -5.08 -22.44
CA SER A 714 -21.00 -5.19 -21.08
C SER A 714 -20.88 -6.61 -20.50
N ALA A 715 -20.84 -7.64 -21.36
CA ALA A 715 -20.72 -9.03 -20.95
C ALA A 715 -19.32 -9.39 -20.43
N ASP A 716 -18.26 -8.70 -20.88
CA ASP A 716 -16.90 -8.91 -20.35
C ASP A 716 -16.78 -8.39 -18.91
N TRP A 717 -17.46 -7.29 -18.60
CA TRP A 717 -17.51 -6.73 -17.25
C TRP A 717 -18.23 -7.64 -16.26
N ASP A 718 -19.37 -8.22 -16.66
CA ASP A 718 -20.08 -9.20 -15.83
C ASP A 718 -19.18 -10.40 -15.51
N ARG A 719 -18.40 -10.89 -16.48
CA ARG A 719 -17.41 -11.96 -16.27
C ARG A 719 -16.30 -11.53 -15.32
N HIS A 720 -15.74 -10.33 -15.50
CA HIS A 720 -14.67 -9.80 -14.66
C HIS A 720 -15.13 -9.70 -13.20
N SER A 721 -16.32 -9.14 -12.96
CA SER A 721 -16.90 -9.00 -11.63
C SER A 721 -17.25 -10.35 -10.99
N ALA A 722 -17.83 -11.29 -11.75
CA ALA A 722 -18.11 -12.63 -11.24
C ALA A 722 -16.83 -13.40 -10.85
N THR A 723 -15.75 -13.22 -11.61
CA THR A 723 -14.44 -13.81 -11.31
C THR A 723 -13.86 -13.23 -10.01
N LEU A 724 -13.93 -11.91 -9.85
CA LEU A 724 -13.51 -11.22 -8.61
C LEU A 724 -14.29 -11.69 -7.39
N GLU A 725 -15.60 -11.84 -7.50
CA GLU A 725 -16.44 -12.30 -6.39
C GLU A 725 -16.16 -13.76 -6.00
N THR A 726 -15.87 -14.61 -6.99
CA THR A 726 -15.46 -16.00 -6.76
C THR A 726 -14.15 -16.06 -5.98
N ILE A 727 -13.16 -15.24 -6.37
CA ILE A 727 -11.86 -15.17 -5.68
C ILE A 727 -12.01 -14.65 -4.26
N ARG A 728 -12.86 -13.65 -4.03
CA ARG A 728 -13.14 -13.12 -2.70
C ARG A 728 -13.79 -14.15 -1.80
N SER A 729 -14.82 -14.83 -2.30
CA SER A 729 -15.51 -15.90 -1.56
C SER A 729 -14.50 -16.96 -1.12
N TRP A 730 -13.63 -17.38 -2.04
CA TRP A 730 -12.55 -18.31 -1.73
C TRP A 730 -11.56 -17.75 -0.69
N LEU A 731 -11.09 -16.50 -0.83
CA LEU A 731 -10.18 -15.88 0.14
C LEU A 731 -10.77 -15.84 1.54
N ALA A 732 -12.05 -15.46 1.65
CA ALA A 732 -12.78 -15.43 2.91
C ALA A 732 -12.92 -16.82 3.53
N GLU A 733 -13.26 -17.84 2.73
CA GLU A 733 -13.30 -19.25 3.16
C GLU A 733 -11.93 -19.75 3.65
N GLN A 734 -10.85 -19.31 3.00
CA GLN A 734 -9.48 -19.65 3.39
C GLN A 734 -8.93 -18.79 4.53
N ASN A 735 -9.72 -17.85 5.06
CA ASN A 735 -9.31 -16.90 6.09
C ASN A 735 -8.04 -16.11 5.68
N ARG A 736 -7.96 -15.73 4.40
CA ARG A 736 -6.88 -14.95 3.79
C ARG A 736 -7.40 -13.57 3.42
N GLU A 737 -6.65 -12.53 3.75
CA GLU A 737 -6.93 -11.16 3.30
C GLU A 737 -5.70 -10.56 2.62
N PRO A 738 -5.81 -10.08 1.38
CA PRO A 738 -4.72 -9.38 0.72
C PRO A 738 -4.54 -8.00 1.36
N ILE A 739 -3.29 -7.56 1.47
CA ILE A 739 -2.94 -6.24 2.04
C ILE A 739 -3.21 -5.11 1.03
N SER A 740 -3.28 -5.43 -0.27
CA SER A 740 -3.62 -4.52 -1.37
C SER A 740 -4.86 -4.99 -2.14
N GLY A 741 -5.44 -4.10 -2.95
CA GLY A 741 -6.64 -4.39 -3.74
C GLY A 741 -6.48 -5.51 -4.78
N LEU A 742 -7.62 -6.15 -5.08
CA LEU A 742 -7.84 -7.10 -6.17
C LEU A 742 -8.18 -6.36 -7.48
N GLY A 743 -7.77 -6.88 -8.63
CA GLY A 743 -8.21 -6.28 -9.89
C GLY A 743 -7.53 -6.78 -11.15
N TRP A 744 -8.12 -6.38 -12.28
CA TRP A 744 -7.57 -6.53 -13.63
C TRP A 744 -6.56 -5.42 -13.91
N THR A 745 -5.44 -5.76 -14.54
CA THR A 745 -4.39 -4.81 -14.93
C THR A 745 -4.22 -4.81 -16.44
N GLY A 746 -4.27 -3.64 -17.07
CA GLY A 746 -4.03 -3.48 -18.51
C GLY A 746 -2.59 -3.06 -18.83
N SER A 747 -2.01 -3.66 -19.86
CA SER A 747 -0.71 -3.36 -20.47
C SER A 747 -0.77 -3.55 -21.99
N GLY A 748 0.34 -3.33 -22.69
CA GLY A 748 0.49 -3.77 -24.09
C GLY A 748 1.30 -5.07 -24.15
N THR A 749 1.13 -5.84 -25.23
CA THR A 749 1.96 -7.03 -25.51
C THR A 749 3.35 -6.59 -25.98
N ASP A 750 4.26 -6.30 -25.04
CA ASP A 750 5.64 -5.88 -25.32
C ASP A 750 6.70 -6.84 -24.79
N ASP A 751 6.28 -7.97 -24.21
CA ASP A 751 7.13 -8.85 -23.43
C ASP A 751 8.23 -9.54 -24.27
N MET A 752 7.99 -9.76 -25.57
CA MET A 752 8.98 -10.26 -26.54
C MET A 752 10.21 -9.34 -26.67
N SER A 753 10.08 -8.06 -26.32
CA SER A 753 11.22 -7.12 -26.35
C SER A 753 12.17 -7.29 -25.17
N LYS A 754 11.77 -8.04 -24.14
CA LYS A 754 12.54 -8.20 -22.90
C LYS A 754 13.56 -9.32 -23.01
N VAL A 755 14.70 -9.13 -22.34
CA VAL A 755 15.80 -10.10 -22.27
C VAL A 755 15.42 -11.35 -21.45
N ARG A 756 14.65 -11.15 -20.38
CA ARG A 756 14.21 -12.17 -19.42
C ARG A 756 12.73 -11.93 -19.13
N PRO A 757 11.81 -12.24 -20.06
CA PRO A 757 10.43 -11.78 -20.00
C PRO A 757 9.70 -12.26 -18.75
N ALA A 758 9.76 -13.56 -18.41
CA ALA A 758 9.06 -14.09 -17.25
C ALA A 758 9.61 -13.53 -15.94
N SER A 759 10.94 -13.46 -15.80
CA SER A 759 11.60 -12.82 -14.65
C SER A 759 11.25 -11.33 -14.54
N THR A 760 11.06 -10.63 -15.66
CA THR A 760 10.74 -9.20 -15.67
C THR A 760 9.35 -8.95 -15.13
N ILE A 761 8.35 -9.74 -15.55
CA ILE A 761 6.99 -9.67 -15.03
C ILE A 761 6.97 -10.01 -13.53
N ALA A 762 7.60 -11.12 -13.14
CA ALA A 762 7.67 -11.53 -11.74
C ALA A 762 8.37 -10.48 -10.86
N ALA A 763 9.46 -9.88 -11.35
CA ALA A 763 10.16 -8.79 -10.65
C ALA A 763 9.28 -7.53 -10.53
N GLY A 764 8.46 -7.23 -11.55
CA GLY A 764 7.48 -6.16 -11.51
C GLY A 764 6.43 -6.37 -10.43
N TRP A 765 5.90 -7.60 -10.31
CA TRP A 765 4.95 -7.96 -9.24
C TRP A 765 5.61 -7.86 -7.85
N LEU A 766 6.79 -8.46 -7.66
CA LEU A 766 7.56 -8.37 -6.42
C LEU A 766 7.89 -6.92 -6.05
N TRP A 767 8.25 -6.09 -7.03
CA TRP A 767 8.54 -4.69 -6.81
C TRP A 767 7.31 -3.93 -6.31
N ASN A 768 6.16 -4.12 -6.95
CA ASN A 768 4.92 -3.47 -6.55
C ASN A 768 4.52 -3.88 -5.13
N ASP A 769 4.63 -5.17 -4.80
CA ASP A 769 4.41 -5.69 -3.45
C ASP A 769 5.34 -5.05 -2.42
N LEU A 770 6.67 -5.07 -2.67
CA LEU A 770 7.69 -4.54 -1.77
C LEU A 770 7.56 -3.02 -1.60
N LYS A 771 7.25 -2.29 -2.66
CA LYS A 771 6.98 -0.84 -2.61
C LYS A 771 5.72 -0.54 -1.79
N GLY A 772 4.67 -1.34 -1.95
CA GLY A 772 3.42 -1.24 -1.18
C GLY A 772 3.67 -1.29 0.33
N ILE A 773 4.48 -2.25 0.78
CA ILE A 773 4.85 -2.39 2.21
C ILE A 773 6.03 -1.53 2.65
N GLY A 774 6.57 -0.69 1.77
CA GLY A 774 7.66 0.23 2.13
C GLY A 774 9.06 -0.39 2.13
N LEU A 775 9.27 -1.56 1.57
CA LEU A 775 10.59 -2.14 1.31
C LEU A 775 11.11 -1.86 -0.12
N GLY A 776 10.47 -0.95 -0.86
CA GLY A 776 10.96 -0.49 -2.18
C GLY A 776 10.84 1.03 -2.35
N ASP A 777 11.84 1.65 -2.97
CA ASP A 777 11.87 3.08 -3.32
C ASP A 777 12.30 3.33 -4.79
N GLY A 778 11.62 4.24 -5.48
CA GLY A 778 11.84 4.58 -6.89
C GLY A 778 10.89 3.92 -7.89
N THR A 779 11.37 3.80 -9.14
CA THR A 779 10.65 3.21 -10.28
C THR A 779 11.43 1.99 -10.79
N PHE A 780 10.73 0.87 -11.01
CA PHE A 780 11.36 -0.35 -11.49
C PHE A 780 11.94 -0.17 -12.89
N PRO A 781 13.26 -0.33 -13.11
CA PRO A 781 13.82 -0.40 -14.44
C PRO A 781 13.58 -1.80 -15.03
N GLN A 782 13.61 -1.93 -16.35
CA GLN A 782 13.69 -3.25 -16.99
C GLN A 782 14.93 -4.01 -16.48
N LEU A 783 14.81 -5.33 -16.34
CA LEU A 783 15.94 -6.21 -15.99
C LEU A 783 17.06 -6.08 -17.02
N ARG A 784 18.31 -6.09 -16.56
CA ARG A 784 19.50 -5.92 -17.40
C ARG A 784 20.19 -7.23 -17.77
#